data_AF-A0A4R6VE23-F1
#
_entry.id   AF-A0A4R6VE23-F1
#
_cell.length_a   1.000
_cell.length_b   1.000
_cell.length_c   1.000
_cell.angle_alpha   90.00
_cell.angle_beta   90.00
_cell.angle_gamma   90.00
#
_symmetry.space_group_name_H-M   'P 1'
#
loop_
_entity.id
_entity.type
_entity.pdbx_description
1 polymer ?
#
loop_
_entity_poly.entity_id
_entity_poly.type
_entity_poly.pdbx_seq_one_letter_code
_entity_poly.pdbx_strand_id
1 'polypeptide(L)'
;MDAPTDTPVHPEPPDDPEGHDDHGVHLGQQDFRAAKLAARRAAGETEPYRWPVGSGKNTALADIRTAHADLAPDTVTDDEVSVAGRLTGLRRQGGLSFGTLRDRTGAIQLFVDTAVVGHEAHVAIDDLDRGDWVGVRGRVMTTKRGELSLRVEECALLAKALRPPAGGHHGLADVETRYRQRYADLQVNERTREIFRVRHAAVRAIRNHLAEQGFTEVEGPVLQSIQGGASARPFVTHHNALDLDMYLRIALELHLKRLIVGGMERVFELGRVFRNEGVDTRHNPEFTMLEAYQAFADYHDMMDLTEGMVVAAAHAALGDDLTVRYQGQEIDVRPPWPRRRFADMITEKTGAVMHPEMPIDEARRILDGLGIAWEQGWGAGRLMKEVYDERVQHDVVGPVFCIDYPREVSPLARAHREDPAYSERFELIVAGFELCNAYSEQNDPVEQMAAFESEAQAKRDGDPEAGDIDLDYVRALEYGMPPTGGLGIGIDRLVMLLASVDSIREVILFPTLRPEFAPPPGGGPGGAHRPVLPPTPMPAAALAPPAPAAPVAVASAAPDEGPPKRPWVVTLIAGLTALAGLLHLLVHMPIVHQRLGDRVSLDLVPPWFAVTGHVLSAAIGLLLILLADQLAKRKQAAWRVAVALSALAVVAHILKGPHQVGLAISVALLVLLVVARRNFRAPADPPSLLRLVRFVPLYLACVLAFGFVSLGLQSGRMTPSLTVLGGLETILGGLVGIDGPYTFDRRVFAETFPAALLALGVVGLVVFLVLLFRPLTARDPHTRDDWSRAETLVHTYGWDTLAAFALRDDKSFFFGSDGRAMIAYTYLGGYALAAGDPIGDEASLPAVVDEFLAMCAQRAWTPAFLAAREEDTREGGLLASRGFRSFYLGDEAIIDCPAFTLEGRERKSVRAAVRRVERTHRFQLIAESAASPKLVEALNAISEKWRGKNPERGFTMSLSQDITGSAANSDFLLCVALDADGVPGGFLRLVPAYGGPATGTTFGYTLDLMRHDPGAPNGMTEFLIAKSALALAERGVTRLSMNFAMWGRLFAEDVPFTATQKLARRAVGVLNPFFQVRSLHDFNAKFGPQWLPRVLAYRSPADLPRVGLLYAGAEGFLAVPGLGPMFVPAAVGGAPSPSGEPSGEAPTATAA
;
A
#
# COMPACT_ATOMS: atom_id res chain seq x y z
N MET A 1 49.11 55.96 -49.28
CA MET A 1 47.64 56.00 -49.35
C MET A 1 47.13 55.10 -48.24
N ASP A 2 46.02 55.51 -47.63
CA ASP A 2 45.23 54.85 -46.58
C ASP A 2 45.77 54.83 -45.14
N ALA A 3 45.02 55.50 -44.26
CA ALA A 3 44.54 54.97 -42.97
C ALA A 3 43.55 55.98 -42.34
N PRO A 4 42.35 55.56 -41.89
CA PRO A 4 41.38 56.41 -41.20
C PRO A 4 41.46 56.30 -39.67
N THR A 5 40.90 57.31 -39.02
CA THR A 5 40.94 57.67 -37.59
C THR A 5 39.85 57.02 -36.75
N ASP A 6 40.20 56.55 -35.55
CA ASP A 6 39.28 56.07 -34.50
C ASP A 6 39.46 56.90 -33.22
N THR A 7 38.37 57.10 -32.46
CA THR A 7 38.23 58.10 -31.36
C THR A 7 38.10 57.37 -30.01
N PRO A 8 38.49 57.96 -28.85
CA PRO A 8 39.19 57.24 -27.80
C PRO A 8 38.32 56.54 -26.75
N VAL A 9 38.83 55.40 -26.29
CA VAL A 9 38.37 54.54 -25.20
C VAL A 9 38.72 55.15 -23.85
N HIS A 10 37.75 55.23 -22.93
CA HIS A 10 37.99 55.43 -21.50
C HIS A 10 38.12 54.06 -20.79
N PRO A 11 39.03 53.93 -19.81
CA PRO A 11 39.53 52.64 -19.34
C PRO A 11 38.58 51.94 -18.37
N GLU A 12 38.42 50.63 -18.54
CA GLU A 12 37.86 49.72 -17.53
C GLU A 12 38.77 49.68 -16.29
N PRO A 13 38.22 49.63 -15.07
CA PRO A 13 38.97 49.23 -13.89
C PRO A 13 39.01 47.68 -13.76
N PRO A 14 40.07 47.14 -13.12
CA PRO A 14 40.52 45.76 -13.29
C PRO A 14 39.80 44.75 -12.40
N ASP A 15 39.80 43.48 -12.84
CA ASP A 15 39.64 42.30 -11.98
C ASP A 15 40.80 42.22 -10.95
N ASP A 16 40.47 42.06 -9.65
CA ASP A 16 41.15 41.23 -8.64
C ASP A 16 40.58 41.48 -7.21
N PRO A 17 40.85 40.67 -6.16
CA PRO A 17 40.52 39.27 -5.93
C PRO A 17 39.84 39.09 -4.52
N GLU A 18 39.57 37.85 -4.11
CA GLU A 18 39.29 37.34 -2.75
C GLU A 18 39.00 38.31 -1.56
N GLY A 19 37.85 38.09 -0.92
CA GLY A 19 37.72 38.16 0.55
C GLY A 19 37.63 39.56 1.20
N HIS A 20 36.40 40.06 1.35
CA HIS A 20 36.03 40.86 2.51
C HIS A 20 34.68 40.36 3.06
N ASP A 21 34.77 39.70 4.22
CA ASP A 21 33.65 39.44 5.11
C ASP A 21 33.05 40.78 5.55
N ASP A 22 31.96 41.21 4.91
CA ASP A 22 31.05 42.19 5.49
C ASP A 22 29.92 41.43 6.19
N HIS A 23 30.07 41.25 7.50
CA HIS A 23 29.05 40.68 8.38
C HIS A 23 27.88 41.67 8.56
N GLY A 24 27.10 41.86 7.50
CA GLY A 24 25.79 42.50 7.52
C GLY A 24 24.73 41.53 7.01
N VAL A 25 23.87 41.03 7.91
CA VAL A 25 22.80 40.07 7.57
C VAL A 25 21.78 40.74 6.62
N HIS A 26 21.90 40.52 5.31
CA HIS A 26 20.83 40.83 4.37
C HIS A 26 19.69 39.82 4.56
N LEU A 27 18.63 40.22 5.27
CA LEU A 27 17.39 39.46 5.39
C LEU A 27 16.75 39.26 4.00
N GLY A 28 16.28 38.05 3.69
CA GLY A 28 15.54 37.79 2.45
C GLY A 28 14.22 38.58 2.42
N GLN A 29 13.69 38.89 1.23
CA GLN A 29 12.44 39.66 1.10
C GLN A 29 11.26 39.03 1.86
N GLN A 30 11.25 37.71 2.03
CA GLN A 30 10.27 36.99 2.82
C GLN A 30 10.38 37.31 4.32
N ASP A 31 11.60 37.36 4.86
CA ASP A 31 11.87 37.68 6.27
C ASP A 31 11.51 39.14 6.57
N PHE A 32 11.79 40.05 5.64
CA PHE A 32 11.39 41.45 5.75
C PHE A 32 9.86 41.59 5.83
N ARG A 33 9.11 40.90 4.98
CA ARG A 33 7.63 40.92 5.02
C ARG A 33 7.07 40.23 6.26
N ALA A 34 7.74 39.21 6.78
CA ALA A 34 7.39 38.57 8.04
C ALA A 34 7.61 39.50 9.24
N ALA A 35 8.70 40.28 9.24
CA ALA A 35 8.96 41.29 10.27
C ALA A 35 7.88 42.40 10.27
N LYS A 36 7.44 42.86 9.08
CA LYS A 36 6.30 43.80 8.98
C LYS A 36 5.03 43.23 9.61
N LEU A 37 4.71 41.97 9.33
CA LEU A 37 3.54 41.30 9.90
C LEU A 37 3.63 41.20 11.44
N ALA A 38 4.81 40.86 11.96
CA ALA A 38 5.06 40.80 13.40
C ALA A 38 4.90 42.17 14.07
N ALA A 39 5.39 43.25 13.43
CA ALA A 39 5.25 44.62 13.93
C ALA A 39 3.77 45.06 14.01
N ARG A 40 2.96 44.76 13.00
CA ARG A 40 1.51 45.04 13.00
C ARG A 40 0.79 44.32 14.14
N ARG A 41 1.09 43.04 14.33
CA ARG A 41 0.54 42.25 15.44
C ARG A 41 0.94 42.80 16.81
N ALA A 42 2.20 43.23 16.96
CA ALA A 42 2.68 43.86 18.19
C ALA A 42 2.00 45.22 18.47
N ALA A 43 1.58 45.94 17.42
CA ALA A 43 0.79 47.16 17.52
C ALA A 43 -0.70 46.90 17.82
N GLY A 44 -1.13 45.64 17.94
CA GLY A 44 -2.52 45.27 18.21
C GLY A 44 -3.41 45.28 16.97
N GLU A 45 -2.85 45.40 15.76
CA GLU A 45 -3.62 45.23 14.53
C GLU A 45 -4.03 43.76 14.39
N THR A 46 -5.34 43.52 14.28
CA THR A 46 -5.89 42.19 14.01
C THR A 46 -6.43 42.13 12.59
N GLU A 47 -5.99 41.14 11.81
CA GLU A 47 -6.55 40.90 10.48
C GLU A 47 -8.01 40.43 10.61
N PRO A 48 -9.00 41.15 10.05
CA PRO A 48 -10.40 40.77 10.21
C PRO A 48 -10.68 39.50 9.41
N TYR A 49 -11.16 38.47 10.11
CA TYR A 49 -11.54 37.20 9.49
C TYR A 49 -12.70 37.35 8.49
N ARG A 50 -13.52 38.41 8.65
CA ARG A 50 -14.61 38.79 7.74
C ARG A 50 -14.53 40.28 7.43
N TRP A 51 -14.38 40.62 6.16
CA TRP A 51 -14.61 41.98 5.66
C TRP A 51 -16.09 42.13 5.25
N PRO A 52 -16.79 43.21 5.63
CA PRO A 52 -18.19 43.42 5.26
C PRO A 52 -18.30 43.85 3.79
N VAL A 53 -18.04 42.91 2.87
CA VAL A 53 -18.41 43.07 1.47
C VAL A 53 -19.94 43.01 1.41
N GLY A 54 -20.60 44.06 0.92
CA GLY A 54 -22.07 44.13 0.90
C GLY A 54 -22.71 43.01 0.06
N SER A 55 -23.99 42.71 0.26
CA SER A 55 -24.72 41.67 -0.50
C SER A 55 -25.48 42.22 -1.73
N GLY A 56 -24.93 43.24 -2.41
CA GLY A 56 -25.63 44.05 -3.42
C GLY A 56 -25.01 44.02 -4.84
N LYS A 57 -25.54 44.85 -5.76
CA LYS A 57 -25.11 44.92 -7.17
C LYS A 57 -23.70 45.52 -7.40
N ASN A 58 -23.01 46.00 -6.36
CA ASN A 58 -21.68 46.62 -6.44
C ASN A 58 -20.63 45.86 -5.61
N THR A 59 -20.68 44.52 -5.64
CA THR A 59 -19.79 43.67 -4.82
C THR A 59 -18.54 43.24 -5.60
N ALA A 60 -18.64 43.14 -6.92
CA ALA A 60 -17.53 42.82 -7.80
C ALA A 60 -17.01 44.06 -8.54
N LEU A 61 -15.71 44.09 -8.80
CA LEU A 61 -15.07 45.23 -9.45
C LEU A 61 -15.58 45.48 -10.87
N ALA A 62 -15.95 44.43 -11.62
CA ALA A 62 -16.55 44.58 -12.93
C ALA A 62 -17.91 45.28 -12.89
N ASP A 63 -18.74 44.99 -11.88
CA ASP A 63 -20.06 45.61 -11.75
C ASP A 63 -19.94 47.11 -11.51
N ILE A 64 -18.98 47.52 -10.67
CA ILE A 64 -18.65 48.94 -10.42
C ILE A 64 -18.19 49.61 -11.72
N ARG A 65 -17.31 48.96 -12.48
CA ARG A 65 -16.84 49.50 -13.77
C ARG A 65 -18.00 49.67 -14.77
N THR A 66 -18.90 48.71 -14.84
CA THR A 66 -20.07 48.77 -15.74
C THR A 66 -21.07 49.83 -15.30
N ALA A 67 -21.33 49.96 -13.99
CA ALA A 67 -22.26 50.96 -13.45
C ALA A 67 -21.77 52.41 -13.61
N HIS A 68 -20.45 52.63 -13.69
CA HIS A 68 -19.82 53.95 -13.73
C HIS A 68 -18.95 54.16 -14.98
N ALA A 69 -19.25 53.48 -16.09
CA ALA A 69 -18.45 53.55 -17.32
C ALA A 69 -18.31 54.98 -17.89
N ASP A 70 -19.34 55.81 -17.70
CA ASP A 70 -19.45 57.17 -18.27
C ASP A 70 -19.22 58.30 -17.23
N LEU A 71 -18.61 58.00 -16.08
CA LEU A 71 -18.36 59.00 -15.04
C LEU A 71 -17.38 60.08 -15.52
N ALA A 72 -17.77 61.36 -15.44
CA ALA A 72 -16.94 62.48 -15.89
C ALA A 72 -15.61 62.56 -15.10
N PRO A 73 -14.49 63.05 -15.67
CA PRO A 73 -13.23 63.23 -14.95
C PRO A 73 -13.34 64.13 -13.71
N ASP A 74 -12.46 63.92 -12.72
CA ASP A 74 -12.40 64.70 -11.47
C ASP A 74 -13.72 64.73 -10.68
N THR A 75 -14.52 63.67 -10.78
CA THR A 75 -15.84 63.59 -10.14
C THR A 75 -15.82 62.55 -9.01
N VAL A 76 -16.35 62.91 -7.86
CA VAL A 76 -16.58 61.99 -6.73
C VAL A 76 -18.08 61.79 -6.58
N THR A 77 -18.50 60.52 -6.53
CA THR A 77 -19.91 60.15 -6.33
C THR A 77 -20.25 59.97 -4.86
N ASP A 78 -21.55 59.89 -4.56
CA ASP A 78 -22.05 59.48 -3.24
C ASP A 78 -22.10 57.95 -3.06
N ASP A 79 -21.81 57.18 -4.12
CA ASP A 79 -21.84 55.72 -4.12
C ASP A 79 -20.67 55.16 -3.33
N GLU A 80 -20.98 54.75 -2.11
CA GLU A 80 -20.07 54.10 -1.19
C GLU A 80 -20.09 52.59 -1.39
N VAL A 81 -18.92 51.99 -1.56
CA VAL A 81 -18.76 50.56 -1.79
C VAL A 81 -17.75 49.96 -0.82
N SER A 82 -17.93 48.69 -0.50
CA SER A 82 -17.00 47.89 0.27
C SER A 82 -16.58 46.69 -0.58
N VAL A 83 -15.30 46.66 -0.95
CA VAL A 83 -14.72 45.66 -1.86
C VAL A 83 -13.53 44.98 -1.20
N ALA A 84 -13.18 43.79 -1.69
CA ALA A 84 -11.99 43.08 -1.25
C ALA A 84 -11.25 42.50 -2.46
N GLY A 85 -9.92 42.48 -2.39
CA GLY A 85 -9.11 41.99 -3.49
C GLY A 85 -7.64 41.96 -3.15
N ARG A 86 -6.84 41.59 -4.14
CA ARG A 86 -5.39 41.55 -4.04
C ARG A 86 -4.79 42.84 -4.57
N LEU A 87 -3.88 43.45 -3.80
CA LEU A 87 -3.15 44.64 -4.20
C LEU A 87 -2.06 44.28 -5.23
N THR A 88 -2.20 44.73 -6.47
CA THR A 88 -1.25 44.43 -7.56
C THR A 88 -0.19 45.50 -7.75
N GLY A 89 -0.36 46.69 -7.17
CA GLY A 89 0.61 47.78 -7.18
C GLY A 89 0.24 48.88 -6.18
N LEU A 90 1.24 49.64 -5.74
CA LEU A 90 1.10 50.80 -4.85
C LEU A 90 2.18 51.84 -5.17
N ARG A 91 1.79 53.07 -5.46
CA ARG A 91 2.66 54.21 -5.80
C ARG A 91 2.44 55.33 -4.78
N ARG A 92 3.53 55.85 -4.20
CA ARG A 92 3.50 56.83 -3.10
C ARG A 92 3.93 58.21 -3.60
N GLN A 93 3.20 59.26 -3.26
CA GLN A 93 3.41 60.64 -3.72
C GLN A 93 3.09 61.66 -2.62
N GLY A 94 3.88 61.66 -1.54
CA GLY A 94 3.68 62.60 -0.43
C GLY A 94 2.33 62.38 0.24
N GLY A 95 1.45 63.38 0.20
CA GLY A 95 0.09 63.29 0.78
C GLY A 95 -0.92 62.45 -0.02
N LEU A 96 -0.52 61.90 -1.18
CA LEU A 96 -1.35 61.05 -2.03
C LEU A 96 -0.67 59.72 -2.33
N SER A 97 -1.45 58.65 -2.37
CA SER A 97 -0.99 57.31 -2.80
C SER A 97 -2.01 56.65 -3.72
N PHE A 98 -1.52 55.85 -4.68
CA PHE A 98 -2.34 55.17 -5.69
C PHE A 98 -2.08 53.68 -5.68
N GLY A 99 -3.11 52.88 -5.43
CA GLY A 99 -3.05 51.42 -5.45
C GLY A 99 -3.82 50.82 -6.64
N THR A 100 -3.62 49.54 -6.92
CA THR A 100 -4.50 48.78 -7.83
C THR A 100 -5.00 47.54 -7.11
N LEU A 101 -6.31 47.42 -6.98
CA LEU A 101 -6.99 46.29 -6.36
C LEU A 101 -7.55 45.38 -7.45
N ARG A 102 -7.36 44.06 -7.33
CA ARG A 102 -7.88 43.07 -8.28
C ARG A 102 -8.69 41.99 -7.57
N ASP A 103 -9.85 41.66 -8.11
CA ASP A 103 -10.72 40.57 -7.66
C ASP A 103 -10.91 39.53 -8.78
N ARG A 104 -11.90 38.62 -8.63
CA ARG A 104 -12.19 37.59 -9.65
C ARG A 104 -12.73 38.13 -10.98
N THR A 105 -13.18 39.38 -11.00
CA THR A 105 -13.89 40.00 -12.14
C THR A 105 -13.09 41.06 -12.86
N GLY A 106 -12.12 41.70 -12.19
CA GLY A 106 -11.31 42.74 -12.81
C GLY A 106 -10.42 43.47 -11.81
N ALA A 107 -10.01 44.69 -12.19
CA ALA A 107 -9.18 45.55 -11.36
C ALA A 107 -9.74 46.98 -11.30
N ILE A 108 -9.47 47.69 -10.19
CA ILE A 108 -9.83 49.09 -9.96
C ILE A 108 -8.67 49.83 -9.29
N GLN A 109 -8.53 51.14 -9.57
CA GLN A 109 -7.54 51.98 -8.89
C GLN A 109 -8.04 52.36 -7.49
N LEU A 110 -7.13 52.40 -6.51
CA LEU A 110 -7.35 52.96 -5.19
C LEU A 110 -6.72 54.36 -5.15
N PHE A 111 -7.46 55.35 -4.68
CA PHE A 111 -7.01 56.72 -4.46
C PHE A 111 -6.98 57.00 -2.96
N VAL A 112 -5.79 57.16 -2.40
CA VAL A 112 -5.56 57.36 -0.96
C VAL A 112 -5.09 58.79 -0.73
N ASP A 113 -5.82 59.54 0.07
CA ASP A 113 -5.54 60.94 0.39
C ASP A 113 -5.41 61.12 1.89
N THR A 114 -4.28 61.66 2.34
CA THR A 114 -4.02 61.92 3.76
C THR A 114 -5.09 62.82 4.38
N ALA A 115 -5.70 63.73 3.61
CA ALA A 115 -6.78 64.58 4.10
C ALA A 115 -8.07 63.82 4.41
N VAL A 116 -8.26 62.63 3.81
CA VAL A 116 -9.45 61.78 3.97
C VAL A 116 -9.23 60.71 5.04
N VAL A 117 -8.15 59.93 4.91
CA VAL A 117 -7.90 58.79 5.82
C VAL A 117 -7.14 59.19 7.09
N GLY A 118 -6.52 60.37 7.12
CA GLY A 118 -5.65 60.81 8.20
C GLY A 118 -4.21 60.29 8.08
N HIS A 119 -3.28 60.92 8.78
CA HIS A 119 -1.85 60.64 8.64
C HIS A 119 -1.47 59.20 9.04
N GLU A 120 -1.95 58.72 10.19
CA GLU A 120 -1.61 57.38 10.68
C GLU A 120 -2.11 56.26 9.75
N ALA A 121 -3.36 56.34 9.28
CA ALA A 121 -3.92 55.35 8.36
C ALA A 121 -3.26 55.41 6.99
N HIS A 122 -2.90 56.60 6.49
CA HIS A 122 -2.14 56.74 5.24
C HIS A 122 -0.80 56.01 5.33
N VAL A 123 -0.05 56.21 6.42
CA VAL A 123 1.23 55.52 6.64
C VAL A 123 1.03 54.00 6.71
N ALA A 124 -0.02 53.53 7.38
CA ALA A 124 -0.34 52.10 7.45
C ALA A 124 -0.70 51.50 6.08
N ILE A 125 -1.41 52.24 5.22
CA ILE A 125 -1.71 51.84 3.84
C ILE A 125 -0.44 51.85 2.98
N ASP A 126 0.41 52.86 3.14
CA ASP A 126 1.69 52.95 2.43
C ASP A 126 2.67 51.85 2.82
N ASP A 127 2.53 51.25 4.00
CA ASP A 127 3.34 50.11 4.42
C ASP A 127 2.87 48.76 3.81
N LEU A 128 1.70 48.70 3.17
CA LEU A 128 1.23 47.50 2.48
C LEU A 128 2.13 47.11 1.31
N ASP A 129 2.21 45.81 1.03
CA ASP A 129 3.04 45.26 -0.04
C ASP A 129 2.20 44.73 -1.20
N ARG A 130 2.79 44.77 -2.40
CA ARG A 130 2.25 44.07 -3.57
C ARG A 130 2.04 42.59 -3.25
N GLY A 131 0.82 42.12 -3.51
CA GLY A 131 0.36 40.75 -3.23
C GLY A 131 -0.56 40.65 -2.02
N ASP A 132 -0.59 41.64 -1.13
CA ASP A 132 -1.45 41.61 0.06
C ASP A 132 -2.94 41.58 -0.33
N TRP A 133 -3.74 40.86 0.45
CA TRP A 133 -5.19 40.93 0.37
C TRP A 133 -5.69 42.03 1.27
N VAL A 134 -6.51 42.92 0.72
CA VAL A 134 -7.03 44.09 1.43
C VAL A 134 -8.52 44.23 1.22
N GLY A 135 -9.20 44.68 2.26
CA GLY A 135 -10.56 45.16 2.24
C GLY A 135 -10.54 46.67 2.19
N VAL A 136 -11.34 47.26 1.31
CA VAL A 136 -11.38 48.71 1.10
C VAL A 136 -12.84 49.15 1.13
N ARG A 137 -13.11 50.18 1.92
CA ARG A 137 -14.37 50.94 1.89
C ARG A 137 -14.08 52.36 1.41
N GLY A 138 -14.91 52.85 0.51
CA GLY A 138 -14.73 54.18 -0.05
C GLY A 138 -15.77 54.53 -1.10
N ARG A 139 -15.64 55.72 -1.66
CA ARG A 139 -16.57 56.25 -2.67
C ARG A 139 -16.02 56.10 -4.08
N VAL A 140 -16.89 55.78 -5.03
CA VAL A 140 -16.51 55.73 -6.45
C VAL A 140 -16.18 57.14 -6.93
N MET A 141 -15.05 57.29 -7.61
CA MET A 141 -14.61 58.55 -8.19
C MET A 141 -13.87 58.34 -9.50
N THR A 142 -13.57 59.42 -10.20
CA THR A 142 -12.58 59.48 -11.28
C THR A 142 -11.47 60.46 -10.90
N THR A 143 -10.24 60.14 -11.28
CA THR A 143 -9.15 61.11 -11.16
C THR A 143 -9.29 62.25 -12.18
N LYS A 144 -8.46 63.28 -12.08
CA LYS A 144 -8.32 64.33 -13.12
C LYS A 144 -8.02 63.80 -14.53
N ARG A 145 -7.43 62.59 -14.62
CA ARG A 145 -7.14 61.91 -15.89
C ARG A 145 -8.31 61.04 -16.39
N GLY A 146 -9.43 61.02 -15.68
CA GLY A 146 -10.60 60.21 -16.00
C GLY A 146 -10.51 58.73 -15.57
N GLU A 147 -9.45 58.33 -14.85
CA GLU A 147 -9.31 56.94 -14.41
C GLU A 147 -10.27 56.63 -13.25
N LEU A 148 -11.17 55.66 -13.45
CA LEU A 148 -12.11 55.19 -12.44
C LEU A 148 -11.37 54.60 -11.23
N SER A 149 -11.66 55.13 -10.05
CA SER A 149 -10.95 54.86 -8.80
C SER A 149 -11.91 54.77 -7.62
N LEU A 150 -11.47 54.16 -6.52
CA LEU A 150 -12.12 54.23 -5.22
C LEU A 150 -11.35 55.21 -4.34
N ARG A 151 -12.01 56.29 -3.90
CA ARG A 151 -11.48 57.19 -2.88
C ARG A 151 -11.56 56.47 -1.54
N VAL A 152 -10.41 56.04 -1.04
CA VAL A 152 -10.30 55.21 0.16
C VAL A 152 -10.71 56.02 1.38
N GLU A 153 -11.65 55.49 2.15
CA GLU A 153 -12.06 56.02 3.46
C GLU A 153 -11.60 55.07 4.57
N GLU A 154 -11.63 53.75 4.32
CA GLU A 154 -11.16 52.72 5.23
C GLU A 154 -10.41 51.63 4.44
N CYS A 155 -9.31 51.12 4.99
CA CYS A 155 -8.54 50.03 4.40
C CYS A 155 -8.05 49.10 5.51
N ALA A 156 -8.28 47.80 5.34
CA ALA A 156 -7.79 46.79 6.26
C ALA A 156 -7.01 45.70 5.54
N LEU A 157 -5.89 45.29 6.14
CA LEU A 157 -5.15 44.11 5.72
C LEU A 157 -5.95 42.85 6.08
N LEU A 158 -6.33 42.06 5.08
CA LEU A 158 -7.05 40.79 5.27
C LEU A 158 -6.10 39.60 5.35
N ALA A 159 -5.06 39.60 4.51
CA ALA A 159 -4.02 38.57 4.54
C ALA A 159 -2.72 39.10 3.94
N LYS A 160 -1.62 38.97 4.71
CA LYS A 160 -0.28 39.38 4.29
C LYS A 160 0.32 38.39 3.29
N ALA A 161 0.78 38.87 2.15
CA ALA A 161 1.60 38.10 1.22
C ALA A 161 3.07 38.16 1.62
N LEU A 162 3.57 37.09 2.24
CA LEU A 162 4.97 36.96 2.64
C LEU A 162 5.93 36.75 1.46
N ARG A 163 5.43 36.23 0.33
CA ARG A 163 6.19 36.12 -0.92
C ARG A 163 5.75 37.21 -1.91
N PRO A 164 6.69 37.82 -2.64
CA PRO A 164 6.33 38.70 -3.75
C PRO A 164 5.61 37.91 -4.86
N PRO A 165 4.73 38.54 -5.67
CA PRO A 165 4.22 37.91 -6.88
C PRO A 165 5.36 37.55 -7.83
N ALA A 166 5.32 36.34 -8.40
CA ALA A 166 6.34 35.83 -9.31
C ALA A 166 6.32 36.58 -10.67
N GLY A 167 7.46 36.62 -11.37
CA GLY A 167 7.54 37.09 -12.77
C GLY A 167 7.47 38.61 -13.01
N GLY A 168 7.47 39.44 -11.95
CA GLY A 168 7.56 40.89 -12.09
C GLY A 168 6.36 41.52 -12.83
N HIS A 169 6.62 42.24 -13.93
CA HIS A 169 5.60 42.84 -14.80
C HIS A 169 5.24 41.98 -16.03
N HIS A 170 6.06 40.97 -16.34
CA HIS A 170 5.94 40.15 -17.56
C HIS A 170 5.20 38.81 -17.34
N GLY A 171 4.76 38.54 -16.11
CA GLY A 171 4.09 37.28 -15.75
C GLY A 171 5.08 36.14 -15.51
N LEU A 172 4.55 34.97 -15.13
CA LEU A 172 5.35 33.77 -14.88
C LEU A 172 5.49 33.01 -16.20
N ALA A 173 6.68 33.04 -16.82
CA ALA A 173 6.92 32.44 -18.13
C ALA A 173 7.37 30.97 -18.06
N ASP A 174 8.14 30.60 -17.04
CA ASP A 174 8.70 29.25 -16.91
C ASP A 174 7.60 28.18 -16.78
N VAL A 175 7.54 27.28 -17.76
CA VAL A 175 6.46 26.29 -17.91
C VAL A 175 6.40 25.33 -16.72
N GLU A 176 7.55 24.88 -16.22
CA GLU A 176 7.60 23.95 -15.09
C GLU A 176 7.09 24.62 -13.81
N THR A 177 7.56 25.83 -13.51
CA THR A 177 7.10 26.61 -12.35
C THR A 177 5.61 26.91 -12.43
N ARG A 178 5.06 27.18 -13.63
CA ARG A 178 3.62 27.40 -13.81
C ARG A 178 2.80 26.18 -13.40
N TYR A 179 3.22 24.98 -13.82
CA TYR A 179 2.52 23.74 -13.47
C TYR A 179 2.67 23.36 -12.00
N ARG A 180 3.86 23.54 -11.42
CA ARG A 180 4.11 23.25 -9.99
C ARG A 180 3.39 24.21 -9.06
N GLN A 181 3.46 25.51 -9.37
CA GLN A 181 2.90 26.58 -8.56
C GLN A 181 1.69 27.18 -9.27
N ARG A 182 0.68 26.35 -9.58
CA ARG A 182 -0.53 26.79 -10.29
C ARG A 182 -1.20 28.00 -9.64
N TYR A 183 -1.13 28.11 -8.31
CA TYR A 183 -1.63 29.28 -7.57
C TYR A 183 -0.90 30.59 -7.92
N ALA A 184 0.40 30.54 -8.20
CA ALA A 184 1.19 31.70 -8.63
C ALA A 184 0.94 32.00 -10.12
N ASP A 185 0.83 30.97 -10.97
CA ASP A 185 0.45 31.11 -12.38
C ASP A 185 -0.93 31.77 -12.52
N LEU A 186 -1.94 31.26 -11.81
CA LEU A 186 -3.30 31.83 -11.76
C LEU A 186 -3.33 33.22 -11.14
N GLN A 187 -2.32 33.66 -10.39
CA GLN A 187 -2.25 35.02 -9.86
C GLN A 187 -1.88 36.01 -10.96
N VAL A 188 -0.90 35.67 -11.82
CA VAL A 188 -0.27 36.63 -12.74
C VAL A 188 -0.66 36.44 -14.21
N ASN A 189 -1.09 35.25 -14.62
CA ASN A 189 -1.37 34.92 -16.02
C ASN A 189 -2.88 34.82 -16.29
N GLU A 190 -3.41 35.76 -17.08
CA GLU A 190 -4.82 35.76 -17.53
C GLU A 190 -5.15 34.58 -18.44
N ARG A 191 -4.21 34.19 -19.31
CA ARG A 191 -4.39 33.07 -20.24
C ARG A 191 -4.68 31.75 -19.53
N THR A 192 -4.00 31.46 -18.42
CA THR A 192 -4.29 30.26 -17.62
C THR A 192 -5.72 30.27 -17.08
N ARG A 193 -6.19 31.41 -16.57
CA ARG A 193 -7.58 31.54 -16.08
C ARG A 193 -8.60 31.31 -17.20
N GLU A 194 -8.30 31.79 -18.40
CA GLU A 194 -9.13 31.61 -19.58
C GLU A 194 -9.24 30.14 -20.01
N ILE A 195 -8.13 29.38 -19.99
CA ILE A 195 -8.13 27.93 -20.29
C ILE A 195 -9.09 27.18 -19.34
N PHE A 196 -9.07 27.49 -18.05
CA PHE A 196 -9.97 26.85 -17.08
C PHE A 196 -11.43 27.35 -17.16
N ARG A 197 -11.66 28.57 -17.66
CA ARG A 197 -13.01 29.03 -18.03
C ARG A 197 -13.57 28.19 -19.18
N VAL A 198 -12.77 27.96 -20.23
CA VAL A 198 -13.11 27.07 -21.36
C VAL A 198 -13.45 25.67 -20.85
N ARG A 199 -12.59 25.06 -20.01
CA ARG A 199 -12.87 23.75 -19.39
C ARG A 199 -14.22 23.71 -18.68
N HIS A 200 -14.49 24.70 -17.82
CA HIS A 200 -15.71 24.74 -17.04
C HIS A 200 -16.96 24.89 -17.93
N ALA A 201 -16.89 25.77 -18.93
CA ALA A 201 -17.97 25.99 -19.88
C ALA A 201 -18.28 24.72 -20.69
N ALA A 202 -17.25 24.06 -21.23
CA ALA A 202 -17.36 22.83 -22.00
C ALA A 202 -18.01 21.70 -21.20
N VAL A 203 -17.48 21.41 -20.00
CA VAL A 203 -18.01 20.34 -19.13
C VAL A 203 -19.47 20.58 -18.74
N ARG A 204 -19.83 21.84 -18.44
CA ARG A 204 -21.21 22.20 -18.13
C ARG A 204 -22.13 22.00 -19.34
N ALA A 205 -21.69 22.40 -20.52
CA ALA A 205 -22.48 22.25 -21.75
C ALA A 205 -22.72 20.78 -22.10
N ILE A 206 -21.72 19.91 -21.95
CA ILE A 206 -21.84 18.47 -22.17
C ILE A 206 -22.89 17.84 -21.24
N ARG A 207 -22.84 18.15 -19.93
CA ARG A 207 -23.85 17.68 -18.98
C ARG A 207 -25.27 18.11 -19.35
N ASN A 208 -25.43 19.38 -19.73
CA ASN A 208 -26.73 19.90 -20.14
C ASN A 208 -27.23 19.19 -21.40
N HIS A 209 -26.37 19.01 -22.40
CA HIS A 209 -26.71 18.32 -23.65
C HIS A 209 -27.20 16.89 -23.39
N LEU A 210 -26.48 16.12 -22.56
CA LEU A 210 -26.87 14.75 -22.21
C LEU A 210 -28.17 14.70 -21.41
N ALA A 211 -28.36 15.62 -20.46
CA ALA A 211 -29.60 15.74 -19.70
C ALA A 211 -30.82 16.06 -20.60
N GLU A 212 -30.64 16.94 -21.59
CA GLU A 212 -31.67 17.26 -22.60
C GLU A 212 -32.00 16.04 -23.49
N GLN A 213 -31.03 15.15 -23.72
CA GLN A 213 -31.21 13.88 -24.43
C GLN A 213 -31.72 12.74 -23.54
N GLY A 214 -32.06 13.01 -22.27
CA GLY A 214 -32.65 12.05 -21.35
C GLY A 214 -31.66 11.05 -20.73
N PHE A 215 -30.35 11.33 -20.78
CA PHE A 215 -29.37 10.52 -20.07
C PHE A 215 -29.38 10.82 -18.57
N THR A 216 -29.18 9.78 -17.76
CA THR A 216 -29.03 9.89 -16.31
C THR A 216 -27.54 9.89 -15.93
N GLU A 217 -27.07 10.93 -15.24
CA GLU A 217 -25.72 10.95 -14.67
C GLU A 217 -25.67 9.97 -13.48
N VAL A 218 -24.70 9.06 -13.48
CA VAL A 218 -24.50 8.04 -12.44
C VAL A 218 -23.05 8.04 -11.97
N GLU A 219 -22.78 7.35 -10.87
CA GLU A 219 -21.42 7.20 -10.32
C GLU A 219 -21.12 5.71 -10.07
N GLY A 220 -20.16 5.17 -10.82
CA GLY A 220 -19.64 3.82 -10.63
C GLY A 220 -18.49 3.74 -9.61
N PRO A 221 -18.12 2.53 -9.18
CA PRO A 221 -17.03 2.35 -8.23
C PRO A 221 -15.67 2.72 -8.83
N VAL A 222 -14.93 3.57 -8.12
CA VAL A 222 -13.53 3.90 -8.42
C VAL A 222 -12.58 2.76 -8.04
N LEU A 223 -12.88 2.07 -6.94
CA LEU A 223 -12.14 0.91 -6.45
C LEU A 223 -12.85 -0.37 -6.92
N GLN A 224 -12.18 -1.15 -7.77
CA GLN A 224 -12.71 -2.38 -8.36
C GLN A 224 -11.92 -3.59 -7.85
N SER A 225 -12.55 -4.75 -7.73
CA SER A 225 -11.87 -6.01 -7.34
C SER A 225 -11.19 -6.72 -8.52
N ILE A 226 -11.37 -6.22 -9.73
CA ILE A 226 -10.81 -6.77 -10.96
C ILE A 226 -10.43 -5.63 -11.92
N GLN A 227 -9.46 -5.87 -12.78
CA GLN A 227 -9.06 -4.97 -13.85
C GLN A 227 -9.92 -5.24 -15.09
N GLY A 228 -10.70 -4.27 -15.56
CA GLY A 228 -11.54 -4.45 -16.75
C GLY A 228 -12.04 -3.15 -17.38
N GLY A 229 -12.61 -3.27 -18.58
CA GLY A 229 -13.21 -2.18 -19.37
C GLY A 229 -12.23 -1.42 -20.28
N ALA A 230 -10.93 -1.73 -20.23
CA ALA A 230 -9.93 -1.24 -21.18
C ALA A 230 -8.66 -2.10 -21.12
N SER A 231 -7.81 -2.00 -22.13
CA SER A 231 -6.45 -2.54 -22.11
C SER A 231 -5.49 -1.45 -21.59
N ALA A 232 -5.19 -1.49 -20.29
CA ALA A 232 -4.34 -0.52 -19.61
C ALA A 232 -3.87 -1.07 -18.26
N ARG A 233 -2.66 -0.70 -17.85
CA ARG A 233 -2.12 -1.10 -16.53
C ARG A 233 -2.82 -0.34 -15.39
N PRO A 234 -3.40 -1.02 -14.38
CA PRO A 234 -4.09 -0.34 -13.28
C PRO A 234 -3.13 0.14 -12.19
N PHE A 235 -3.60 1.08 -11.38
CA PHE A 235 -3.03 1.30 -10.05
C PHE A 235 -3.60 0.30 -9.06
N VAL A 236 -2.74 -0.33 -8.27
CA VAL A 236 -3.12 -1.32 -7.25
C VAL A 236 -3.11 -0.65 -5.87
N THR A 237 -4.13 -0.93 -5.07
CA THR A 237 -4.25 -0.50 -3.67
C THR A 237 -4.79 -1.65 -2.83
N HIS A 238 -4.94 -1.44 -1.51
CA HIS A 238 -5.34 -2.48 -0.58
C HIS A 238 -6.39 -2.00 0.41
N HIS A 239 -7.47 -2.75 0.55
CA HIS A 239 -8.55 -2.43 1.49
C HIS A 239 -8.32 -3.10 2.86
N ASN A 240 -7.70 -2.36 3.79
CA ASN A 240 -7.26 -2.88 5.11
C ASN A 240 -8.30 -3.70 5.91
N ALA A 241 -9.58 -3.29 5.95
CA ALA A 241 -10.59 -3.98 6.76
C ALA A 241 -11.17 -5.25 6.11
N LEU A 242 -11.09 -5.34 4.77
CA LEU A 242 -11.53 -6.49 3.99
C LEU A 242 -10.37 -7.41 3.61
N ASP A 243 -9.14 -6.93 3.78
CA ASP A 243 -7.89 -7.65 3.50
C ASP A 243 -7.87 -8.19 2.07
N LEU A 244 -8.15 -7.30 1.11
CA LEU A 244 -8.14 -7.61 -0.32
C LEU A 244 -7.54 -6.47 -1.13
N ASP A 245 -6.86 -6.84 -2.22
CA ASP A 245 -6.34 -5.89 -3.18
C ASP A 245 -7.47 -5.34 -4.06
N MET A 246 -7.41 -4.05 -4.33
CA MET A 246 -8.33 -3.35 -5.21
C MET A 246 -7.54 -2.60 -6.28
N TYR A 247 -8.20 -2.36 -7.40
CA TYR A 247 -7.65 -1.67 -8.55
C TYR A 247 -8.39 -0.35 -8.74
N LEU A 248 -7.67 0.74 -9.01
CA LEU A 248 -8.33 1.94 -9.50
C LEU A 248 -8.83 1.67 -10.93
N ARG A 249 -10.07 2.06 -11.20
CA ARG A 249 -10.71 1.83 -12.51
C ARG A 249 -9.92 2.43 -13.67
N ILE A 250 -9.78 1.64 -14.73
CA ILE A 250 -9.11 2.00 -16.00
C ILE A 250 -10.11 2.43 -17.11
N ALA A 251 -11.41 2.23 -16.85
CA ALA A 251 -12.57 2.62 -17.64
C ALA A 251 -13.83 2.69 -16.74
N LEU A 252 -14.92 3.28 -17.23
CA LEU A 252 -16.22 3.35 -16.54
C LEU A 252 -17.18 2.22 -17.01
N GLU A 253 -16.82 1.57 -18.10
CA GLU A 253 -17.66 0.77 -19.00
C GLU A 253 -18.45 -0.35 -18.32
N LEU A 254 -17.75 -1.30 -17.68
CA LEU A 254 -18.37 -2.55 -17.25
C LEU A 254 -19.49 -2.33 -16.21
N HIS A 255 -19.42 -1.26 -15.44
CA HIS A 255 -20.47 -0.94 -14.46
C HIS A 255 -21.65 -0.22 -15.11
N LEU A 256 -21.41 0.66 -16.08
CA LEU A 256 -22.47 1.33 -16.84
C LEU A 256 -23.29 0.31 -17.64
N LYS A 257 -22.63 -0.68 -18.25
CA LYS A 257 -23.32 -1.81 -18.91
C LYS A 257 -24.16 -2.66 -17.96
N ARG A 258 -23.72 -2.88 -16.72
CA ARG A 258 -24.55 -3.54 -15.69
C ARG A 258 -25.83 -2.75 -15.39
N LEU A 259 -25.78 -1.41 -15.44
CA LEU A 259 -26.99 -0.58 -15.28
C LEU A 259 -27.93 -0.71 -16.48
N ILE A 260 -27.38 -0.82 -17.69
CA ILE A 260 -28.15 -1.09 -18.91
C ILE A 260 -28.89 -2.44 -18.80
N VAL A 261 -28.19 -3.50 -18.36
CA VAL A 261 -28.82 -4.80 -18.01
C VAL A 261 -29.90 -4.63 -16.95
N GLY A 262 -29.66 -3.77 -15.95
CA GLY A 262 -30.62 -3.43 -14.91
C GLY A 262 -31.85 -2.65 -15.38
N GLY A 263 -31.91 -2.26 -16.66
CA GLY A 263 -33.04 -1.54 -17.26
C GLY A 263 -32.89 -0.02 -17.28
N MET A 264 -31.72 0.53 -16.93
CA MET A 264 -31.45 1.96 -17.09
C MET A 264 -31.02 2.24 -18.53
N GLU A 265 -31.97 2.57 -19.40
CA GLU A 265 -31.76 2.65 -20.86
C GLU A 265 -30.72 3.70 -21.32
N ARG A 266 -30.52 4.79 -20.57
CA ARG A 266 -29.59 5.87 -20.94
C ARG A 266 -28.84 6.35 -19.72
N VAL A 267 -27.56 5.99 -19.62
CA VAL A 267 -26.71 6.36 -18.49
C VAL A 267 -25.40 6.98 -18.99
N PHE A 268 -24.86 7.90 -18.21
CA PHE A 268 -23.51 8.39 -18.44
C PHE A 268 -22.80 8.67 -17.12
N GLU A 269 -21.48 8.62 -17.14
CA GLU A 269 -20.64 9.08 -16.06
C GLU A 269 -19.54 10.00 -16.62
N LEU A 270 -19.35 11.16 -15.98
CA LEU A 270 -18.19 12.02 -16.20
C LEU A 270 -17.27 11.87 -15.00
N GLY A 271 -16.27 10.99 -15.13
CA GLY A 271 -15.51 10.46 -14.01
C GLY A 271 -13.99 10.53 -14.21
N ARG A 272 -13.25 10.35 -13.12
CA ARG A 272 -11.79 10.16 -13.17
C ARG A 272 -11.48 8.71 -13.54
N VAL A 273 -10.56 8.51 -14.46
CA VAL A 273 -9.96 7.22 -14.83
C VAL A 273 -8.47 7.26 -14.48
N PHE A 274 -7.91 6.12 -14.10
CA PHE A 274 -6.54 6.01 -13.60
C PHE A 274 -5.78 4.93 -14.38
N ARG A 275 -4.75 5.32 -15.13
CA ARG A 275 -3.91 4.40 -15.91
C ARG A 275 -2.45 4.60 -15.53
N ASN A 276 -1.79 3.51 -15.15
CA ASN A 276 -0.41 3.51 -14.66
C ASN A 276 0.56 3.42 -15.86
N GLU A 277 0.56 4.51 -16.63
CA GLU A 277 1.27 4.66 -17.91
C GLU A 277 2.22 5.87 -17.87
N GLY A 278 2.99 6.07 -18.95
CA GLY A 278 3.89 7.22 -19.08
C GLY A 278 3.17 8.58 -19.10
N VAL A 279 3.87 9.63 -18.69
CA VAL A 279 3.35 11.01 -18.76
C VAL A 279 3.97 11.74 -19.95
N ASP A 280 3.15 12.23 -20.87
CA ASP A 280 3.57 13.01 -22.03
C ASP A 280 2.69 14.25 -22.25
N THR A 281 2.63 14.78 -23.47
CA THR A 281 1.83 15.95 -23.83
C THR A 281 0.33 15.64 -23.95
N ARG A 282 -0.08 14.38 -24.04
CA ARG A 282 -1.47 13.93 -24.24
C ARG A 282 -1.95 12.93 -23.18
N HIS A 283 -1.05 12.42 -22.34
CA HIS A 283 -1.33 11.43 -21.29
C HIS A 283 -0.95 11.97 -19.90
N ASN A 284 -1.89 11.87 -18.96
CA ASN A 284 -1.69 12.10 -17.54
C ASN A 284 -2.21 10.86 -16.78
N PRO A 285 -1.55 10.38 -15.71
CA PRO A 285 -1.92 9.10 -15.05
C PRO A 285 -3.34 9.07 -14.49
N GLU A 286 -3.87 10.25 -14.16
CA GLU A 286 -5.27 10.45 -13.83
C GLU A 286 -5.88 11.47 -14.81
N PHE A 287 -6.99 11.11 -15.46
CA PHE A 287 -7.63 11.99 -16.45
C PHE A 287 -9.15 11.80 -16.47
N THR A 288 -9.86 12.82 -16.95
CA THR A 288 -11.31 12.87 -16.96
C THR A 288 -11.82 12.25 -18.25
N MET A 289 -12.58 11.17 -18.11
CA MET A 289 -13.28 10.53 -19.21
C MET A 289 -14.78 10.71 -18.99
N LEU A 290 -15.49 10.93 -20.08
CA LEU A 290 -16.93 10.73 -20.13
C LEU A 290 -17.20 9.40 -20.79
N GLU A 291 -18.02 8.56 -20.17
CA GLU A 291 -18.61 7.42 -20.86
C GLU A 291 -20.13 7.48 -20.81
N ALA A 292 -20.78 7.18 -21.93
CA ALA A 292 -22.23 7.17 -22.08
C ALA A 292 -22.69 5.89 -22.78
N TYR A 293 -23.80 5.32 -22.31
CA TYR A 293 -24.39 4.10 -22.84
C TYR A 293 -25.89 4.31 -23.08
N GLN A 294 -26.33 3.91 -24.27
CA GLN A 294 -27.73 4.03 -24.70
C GLN A 294 -28.23 2.69 -25.24
N ALA A 295 -29.21 2.11 -24.57
CA ALA A 295 -29.95 0.96 -25.05
C ALA A 295 -30.70 1.30 -26.35
N PHE A 296 -30.83 0.30 -27.21
CA PHE A 296 -31.43 0.35 -28.54
C PHE A 296 -30.75 1.31 -29.52
N ALA A 297 -29.49 1.64 -29.28
CA ALA A 297 -28.63 2.42 -30.17
C ALA A 297 -27.49 1.57 -30.74
N ASP A 298 -26.88 2.05 -31.83
CA ASP A 298 -25.66 1.51 -32.40
C ASP A 298 -24.55 2.58 -32.51
N TYR A 299 -23.39 2.22 -33.05
CA TYR A 299 -22.27 3.14 -33.20
C TYR A 299 -22.58 4.36 -34.10
N HIS A 300 -23.57 4.35 -34.99
CA HIS A 300 -23.96 5.53 -35.75
C HIS A 300 -24.71 6.53 -34.89
N ASP A 301 -25.59 6.08 -34.00
CA ASP A 301 -26.24 6.94 -33.02
C ASP A 301 -25.19 7.59 -32.09
N MET A 302 -24.13 6.84 -31.75
CA MET A 302 -23.02 7.38 -30.96
C MET A 302 -22.19 8.42 -31.72
N MET A 303 -22.09 8.35 -33.06
CA MET A 303 -21.48 9.42 -33.86
C MET A 303 -22.31 10.71 -33.76
N ASP A 304 -23.62 10.62 -33.91
CA ASP A 304 -24.53 11.77 -33.84
C ASP A 304 -24.51 12.41 -32.44
N LEU A 305 -24.48 11.57 -31.38
CA LEU A 305 -24.33 12.04 -29.99
C LEU A 305 -22.99 12.75 -29.77
N THR A 306 -21.90 12.23 -30.36
CA THR A 306 -20.56 12.81 -30.25
C THR A 306 -20.50 14.19 -30.92
N GLU A 307 -21.04 14.32 -32.12
CA GLU A 307 -21.14 15.61 -32.83
C GLU A 307 -21.88 16.65 -31.96
N GLY A 308 -23.06 16.28 -31.44
CA GLY A 308 -23.87 17.15 -30.60
C GLY A 308 -23.15 17.66 -29.35
N MET A 309 -22.48 16.75 -28.62
CA MET A 309 -21.75 17.10 -27.41
C MET A 309 -20.52 17.99 -27.66
N VAL A 310 -19.71 17.66 -28.67
CA VAL A 310 -18.50 18.43 -28.99
C VAL A 310 -18.87 19.83 -29.48
N VAL A 311 -19.91 19.96 -30.30
CA VAL A 311 -20.41 21.26 -30.78
C VAL A 311 -20.97 22.10 -29.65
N ALA A 312 -21.75 21.51 -28.74
CA ALA A 312 -22.25 22.22 -27.56
C ALA A 312 -21.10 22.72 -26.66
N ALA A 313 -20.07 21.89 -26.47
CA ALA A 313 -18.86 22.26 -25.74
C ALA A 313 -18.10 23.40 -26.43
N ALA A 314 -17.92 23.32 -27.75
CA ALA A 314 -17.24 24.33 -28.54
C ALA A 314 -17.97 25.67 -28.52
N HIS A 315 -19.29 25.68 -28.68
CA HIS A 315 -20.10 26.90 -28.59
C HIS A 315 -20.00 27.55 -27.21
N ALA A 316 -20.09 26.77 -26.13
CA ALA A 316 -19.98 27.32 -24.78
C ALA A 316 -18.58 27.88 -24.47
N ALA A 317 -17.54 27.29 -25.08
CA ALA A 317 -16.16 27.71 -24.91
C ALA A 317 -15.79 28.95 -25.75
N LEU A 318 -16.16 28.95 -27.03
CA LEU A 318 -15.66 29.85 -28.08
C LEU A 318 -16.70 30.89 -28.55
N GLY A 319 -17.99 30.65 -28.31
CA GLY A 319 -19.09 31.45 -28.86
C GLY A 319 -19.55 30.94 -30.23
N ASP A 320 -19.88 31.85 -31.15
CA ASP A 320 -20.43 31.50 -32.46
C ASP A 320 -19.36 31.08 -33.49
N ASP A 321 -18.10 31.44 -33.27
CA ASP A 321 -16.98 31.00 -34.09
C ASP A 321 -16.48 29.64 -33.60
N LEU A 322 -16.82 28.60 -34.37
CA LEU A 322 -16.43 27.21 -34.11
C LEU A 322 -15.12 26.81 -34.78
N THR A 323 -14.25 27.77 -35.04
CA THR A 323 -12.94 27.54 -35.63
C THR A 323 -11.87 27.54 -34.54
N VAL A 324 -11.14 26.43 -34.43
CA VAL A 324 -10.05 26.25 -33.47
C VAL A 324 -8.71 26.37 -34.18
N ARG A 325 -7.79 27.15 -33.61
CA ARG A 325 -6.38 27.15 -34.05
C ARG A 325 -5.55 26.22 -33.19
N TYR A 326 -5.07 25.12 -33.73
CA TYR A 326 -4.33 24.11 -32.99
C TYR A 326 -3.07 23.72 -33.77
N GLN A 327 -1.88 23.79 -33.15
CA GLN A 327 -0.58 23.53 -33.80
C GLN A 327 -0.36 24.27 -35.13
N GLY A 328 -0.87 25.50 -35.24
CA GLY A 328 -0.77 26.32 -36.45
C GLY A 328 -1.75 25.93 -37.58
N GLN A 329 -2.59 24.92 -37.38
CA GLN A 329 -3.68 24.54 -38.28
C GLN A 329 -4.99 25.20 -37.85
N GLU A 330 -5.83 25.54 -38.81
CA GLU A 330 -7.18 26.04 -38.59
C GLU A 330 -8.17 24.89 -38.77
N ILE A 331 -8.88 24.53 -37.69
CA ILE A 331 -9.73 23.35 -37.61
C ILE A 331 -11.16 23.81 -37.37
N ASP A 332 -12.04 23.49 -38.32
CA ASP A 332 -13.47 23.69 -38.20
C ASP A 332 -14.10 22.48 -37.50
N VAL A 333 -14.76 22.71 -36.36
CA VAL A 333 -15.44 21.64 -35.61
C VAL A 333 -16.93 21.50 -35.94
N ARG A 334 -17.43 22.20 -36.96
CA ARG A 334 -18.82 22.09 -37.41
C ARG A 334 -19.12 20.72 -38.02
N PRO A 335 -20.27 20.10 -37.67
CA PRO A 335 -20.73 18.85 -38.27
C PRO A 335 -21.39 19.11 -39.64
N PRO A 336 -21.63 18.06 -40.45
CA PRO A 336 -21.29 16.66 -40.19
C PRO A 336 -19.82 16.36 -40.48
N TRP A 337 -19.22 15.48 -39.69
CA TRP A 337 -17.85 15.02 -39.91
C TRP A 337 -17.79 13.81 -40.85
N PRO A 338 -16.77 13.70 -41.70
CA PRO A 338 -16.61 12.57 -42.59
C PRO A 338 -16.45 11.25 -41.81
N ARG A 339 -17.18 10.22 -42.26
CA ARG A 339 -17.10 8.84 -41.78
C ARG A 339 -16.27 8.04 -42.77
N ARG A 340 -15.16 7.44 -42.34
CA ARG A 340 -14.14 6.84 -43.21
C ARG A 340 -13.75 5.47 -42.66
N ARG A 341 -13.80 4.42 -43.49
CA ARG A 341 -13.42 3.09 -43.05
C ARG A 341 -11.92 3.00 -42.80
N PHE A 342 -11.56 2.28 -41.74
CA PHE A 342 -10.20 2.04 -41.30
C PHE A 342 -9.30 1.53 -42.44
N ALA A 343 -9.78 0.53 -43.18
CA ALA A 343 -9.07 -0.05 -44.33
C ALA A 343 -8.84 0.96 -45.47
N ASP A 344 -9.87 1.74 -45.81
CA ASP A 344 -9.81 2.71 -46.90
C ASP A 344 -8.78 3.80 -46.60
N MET A 345 -8.71 4.24 -45.34
CA MET A 345 -7.71 5.23 -44.92
C MET A 345 -6.28 4.71 -45.05
N ILE A 346 -6.02 3.42 -44.74
CA ILE A 346 -4.72 2.78 -44.98
C ILE A 346 -4.42 2.72 -46.48
N THR A 347 -5.37 2.24 -47.29
CA THR A 347 -5.17 2.07 -48.74
C THR A 347 -4.92 3.40 -49.43
N GLU A 348 -5.65 4.46 -49.10
CA GLU A 348 -5.42 5.78 -49.69
C GLU A 348 -4.04 6.35 -49.35
N LYS A 349 -3.56 6.10 -48.13
CA LYS A 349 -2.30 6.68 -47.64
C LYS A 349 -1.07 5.88 -48.07
N THR A 350 -1.17 4.56 -48.07
CA THR A 350 -0.04 3.64 -48.28
C THR A 350 -0.07 2.94 -49.64
N GLY A 351 -1.23 2.90 -50.31
CA GLY A 351 -1.48 2.09 -51.50
C GLY A 351 -1.67 0.59 -51.21
N ALA A 352 -1.50 0.15 -49.97
CA ALA A 352 -1.65 -1.25 -49.59
C ALA A 352 -3.11 -1.57 -49.25
N VAL A 353 -3.63 -2.65 -49.81
CA VAL A 353 -4.94 -3.21 -49.45
C VAL A 353 -4.73 -4.26 -48.38
N MET A 354 -5.34 -4.04 -47.21
CA MET A 354 -5.25 -4.96 -46.07
C MET A 354 -6.64 -5.37 -45.60
N HIS A 355 -6.73 -6.58 -45.06
CA HIS A 355 -7.95 -7.14 -44.50
C HIS A 355 -7.62 -7.95 -43.23
N PRO A 356 -8.43 -7.91 -42.15
CA PRO A 356 -8.13 -8.61 -40.90
C PRO A 356 -8.00 -10.13 -41.02
N GLU A 357 -8.59 -10.75 -42.04
CA GLU A 357 -8.50 -12.19 -42.33
C GLU A 357 -7.47 -12.55 -43.41
N MET A 358 -6.68 -11.59 -43.90
CA MET A 358 -5.66 -11.91 -44.91
C MET A 358 -4.57 -12.84 -44.34
N PRO A 359 -3.88 -13.62 -45.20
CA PRO A 359 -2.77 -14.45 -44.73
C PRO A 359 -1.73 -13.63 -43.96
N ILE A 360 -1.36 -14.07 -42.75
CA ILE A 360 -0.46 -13.33 -41.86
C ILE A 360 0.88 -13.03 -42.55
N ASP A 361 1.41 -13.96 -43.33
CA ASP A 361 2.67 -13.76 -44.07
C ASP A 361 2.55 -12.71 -45.19
N GLU A 362 1.35 -12.44 -45.70
CA GLU A 362 1.10 -11.33 -46.62
C GLU A 362 1.02 -10.00 -45.88
N ALA A 363 0.31 -9.94 -44.74
CA ALA A 363 0.28 -8.76 -43.89
C ALA A 363 1.70 -8.35 -43.44
N ARG A 364 2.53 -9.32 -42.99
CA ARG A 364 3.93 -9.08 -42.62
C ARG A 364 4.76 -8.52 -43.76
N ARG A 365 4.60 -9.05 -44.99
CA ARG A 365 5.29 -8.52 -46.18
C ARG A 365 4.90 -7.07 -46.48
N ILE A 366 3.64 -6.68 -46.23
CA ILE A 366 3.20 -5.28 -46.36
C ILE A 366 3.93 -4.41 -45.33
N LEU A 367 3.98 -4.82 -44.06
CA LEU A 367 4.69 -4.07 -43.02
C LEU A 367 6.20 -3.97 -43.32
N ASP A 368 6.83 -5.06 -43.75
CA ASP A 368 8.23 -5.08 -44.16
C ASP A 368 8.48 -4.12 -45.33
N GLY A 369 7.58 -4.11 -46.33
CA GLY A 369 7.63 -3.19 -47.47
C GLY A 369 7.43 -1.72 -47.07
N LEU A 370 6.68 -1.47 -46.00
CA LEU A 370 6.49 -0.15 -45.40
C LEU A 370 7.54 0.19 -44.34
N GLY A 371 8.47 -0.72 -44.01
CA GLY A 371 9.48 -0.51 -42.97
C GLY A 371 8.91 -0.36 -41.55
N ILE A 372 7.83 -1.05 -41.24
CA ILE A 372 7.15 -1.04 -39.93
C ILE A 372 7.50 -2.32 -39.18
N ALA A 373 7.93 -2.20 -37.93
CA ALA A 373 8.28 -3.36 -37.09
C ALA A 373 7.03 -4.15 -36.66
N TRP A 374 7.18 -5.46 -36.46
CA TRP A 374 6.09 -6.32 -36.00
C TRP A 374 6.60 -7.48 -35.14
N GLU A 375 5.69 -8.07 -34.35
CA GLU A 375 5.98 -9.21 -33.48
C GLU A 375 5.39 -10.53 -34.01
N GLN A 376 6.06 -11.65 -33.73
CA GLN A 376 5.63 -12.97 -34.24
C GLN A 376 4.23 -13.40 -33.73
N GLY A 377 3.79 -12.89 -32.58
CA GLY A 377 2.50 -13.22 -31.98
C GLY A 377 1.31 -12.46 -32.57
N TRP A 378 1.53 -11.41 -33.38
CA TRP A 378 0.44 -10.57 -33.88
C TRP A 378 -0.32 -11.23 -35.03
N GLY A 379 -1.66 -11.19 -34.96
CA GLY A 379 -2.53 -11.53 -36.08
C GLY A 379 -2.61 -10.40 -37.11
N ALA A 380 -3.28 -10.69 -38.23
CA ALA A 380 -3.37 -9.75 -39.36
C ALA A 380 -4.14 -8.46 -39.01
N GLY A 381 -5.12 -8.52 -38.10
CA GLY A 381 -5.84 -7.35 -37.62
C GLY A 381 -4.95 -6.43 -36.78
N ARG A 382 -4.13 -7.00 -35.87
CA ARG A 382 -3.16 -6.21 -35.10
C ARG A 382 -2.08 -5.59 -35.99
N LEU A 383 -1.57 -6.34 -36.98
CA LEU A 383 -0.62 -5.82 -37.97
C LEU A 383 -1.21 -4.65 -38.78
N MET A 384 -2.48 -4.78 -39.19
CA MET A 384 -3.22 -3.71 -39.87
C MET A 384 -3.38 -2.47 -38.99
N LYS A 385 -3.59 -2.66 -37.67
CA LYS A 385 -3.62 -1.56 -36.70
C LYS A 385 -2.31 -0.79 -36.67
N GLU A 386 -1.18 -1.49 -36.62
CA GLU A 386 0.14 -0.87 -36.58
C GLU A 386 0.41 0.01 -37.81
N VAL A 387 -0.04 -0.41 -39.00
CA VAL A 387 0.08 0.38 -40.23
C VAL A 387 -0.71 1.69 -40.13
N TYR A 388 -1.92 1.64 -39.57
CA TYR A 388 -2.74 2.84 -39.37
C TYR A 388 -2.09 3.82 -38.39
N ASP A 389 -1.66 3.32 -37.23
CA ASP A 389 -1.07 4.14 -36.17
C ASP A 389 0.17 4.88 -36.70
N GLU A 390 1.06 4.18 -37.41
CA GLU A 390 2.34 4.72 -37.90
C GLU A 390 2.21 5.59 -39.16
N ARG A 391 1.21 5.33 -40.03
CA ARG A 391 1.15 5.96 -41.37
C ARG A 391 -0.02 6.87 -41.61
N VAL A 392 -1.12 6.71 -40.87
CA VAL A 392 -2.41 7.32 -41.21
C VAL A 392 -2.84 8.34 -40.16
N GLN A 393 -2.89 7.93 -38.89
CA GLN A 393 -3.56 8.70 -37.83
C GLN A 393 -3.03 10.14 -37.72
N HIS A 394 -1.70 10.32 -37.77
CA HIS A 394 -1.06 11.63 -37.57
C HIS A 394 -1.32 12.65 -38.68
N ASP A 395 -1.75 12.22 -39.87
CA ASP A 395 -2.03 13.11 -41.01
C ASP A 395 -3.45 13.68 -41.03
N VAL A 396 -4.32 13.19 -40.13
CA VAL A 396 -5.71 13.66 -40.04
C VAL A 396 -5.76 15.03 -39.36
N VAL A 397 -6.14 16.07 -40.11
CA VAL A 397 -6.19 17.45 -39.59
C VAL A 397 -7.54 17.79 -38.96
N GLY A 398 -8.62 17.75 -39.75
CA GLY A 398 -9.98 18.01 -39.28
C GLY A 398 -10.60 16.83 -38.54
N PRO A 399 -11.80 16.99 -37.95
CA PRO A 399 -12.51 15.88 -37.31
C PRO A 399 -12.93 14.83 -38.34
N VAL A 400 -12.56 13.57 -38.09
CA VAL A 400 -12.91 12.41 -38.93
C VAL A 400 -13.31 11.25 -38.04
N PHE A 401 -14.46 10.63 -38.29
CA PHE A 401 -14.80 9.34 -37.71
C PHE A 401 -14.08 8.23 -38.49
N CYS A 402 -13.06 7.62 -37.90
CA CYS A 402 -12.46 6.39 -38.41
C CYS A 402 -13.33 5.23 -37.94
N ILE A 403 -13.90 4.45 -38.84
CA ILE A 403 -14.91 3.42 -38.55
C ILE A 403 -14.44 2.03 -38.97
N ASP A 404 -15.04 0.99 -38.38
CA ASP A 404 -14.86 -0.42 -38.73
C ASP A 404 -13.44 -0.94 -38.40
N TYR A 405 -13.11 -0.99 -37.11
CA TYR A 405 -11.81 -1.50 -36.65
C TYR A 405 -11.76 -3.04 -36.72
N PRO A 406 -10.57 -3.65 -36.92
CA PRO A 406 -10.42 -5.10 -36.86
C PRO A 406 -10.96 -5.70 -35.56
N ARG A 407 -11.65 -6.85 -35.65
CA ARG A 407 -12.22 -7.54 -34.47
C ARG A 407 -11.15 -7.93 -33.46
N GLU A 408 -9.97 -8.33 -33.93
CA GLU A 408 -8.82 -8.73 -33.10
C GLU A 408 -8.42 -7.69 -32.05
N VAL A 409 -8.59 -6.39 -32.35
CA VAL A 409 -8.19 -5.28 -31.46
C VAL A 409 -9.38 -4.61 -30.77
N SER A 410 -10.56 -5.25 -30.82
CA SER A 410 -11.83 -4.68 -30.34
C SER A 410 -12.64 -5.72 -29.53
N PRO A 411 -12.13 -6.19 -28.37
CA PRO A 411 -12.70 -7.32 -27.64
C PRO A 411 -14.09 -7.07 -27.03
N LEU A 412 -14.46 -5.79 -26.85
CA LEU A 412 -15.74 -5.36 -26.24
C LEU A 412 -16.74 -4.85 -27.27
N ALA A 413 -16.33 -4.72 -28.53
CA ALA A 413 -17.17 -4.25 -29.62
C ALA A 413 -17.86 -5.43 -30.32
N ARG A 414 -19.09 -5.21 -30.75
CA ARG A 414 -19.84 -6.19 -31.53
C ARG A 414 -19.21 -6.35 -32.92
N ALA A 415 -19.22 -7.58 -33.43
CA ALA A 415 -18.80 -7.87 -34.80
C ALA A 415 -19.66 -7.08 -35.81
N HIS A 416 -19.03 -6.63 -36.89
CA HIS A 416 -19.71 -5.83 -37.90
C HIS A 416 -20.76 -6.65 -38.65
N ARG A 417 -21.94 -6.07 -38.89
CA ARG A 417 -23.12 -6.77 -39.42
C ARG A 417 -22.94 -7.37 -40.83
N GLU A 418 -22.06 -6.80 -41.65
CA GLU A 418 -21.79 -7.27 -43.02
C GLU A 418 -20.50 -8.09 -43.14
N ASP A 419 -19.51 -7.82 -42.28
CA ASP A 419 -18.17 -8.41 -42.37
C ASP A 419 -17.63 -8.67 -40.95
N PRO A 420 -17.85 -9.89 -40.41
CA PRO A 420 -17.49 -10.22 -39.03
C PRO A 420 -15.99 -10.15 -38.69
N ALA A 421 -15.11 -9.96 -39.69
CA ALA A 421 -13.70 -9.69 -39.49
C ALA A 421 -13.44 -8.31 -38.86
N TYR A 422 -14.38 -7.38 -39.02
CA TYR A 422 -14.40 -6.06 -38.42
C TYR A 422 -15.39 -5.98 -37.26
N SER A 423 -15.33 -4.87 -36.53
CA SER A 423 -16.24 -4.51 -35.44
C SER A 423 -16.95 -3.20 -35.74
N GLU A 424 -18.19 -3.04 -35.29
CA GLU A 424 -18.91 -1.77 -35.33
C GLU A 424 -18.37 -0.81 -34.28
N ARG A 425 -17.18 -0.29 -34.55
CA ARG A 425 -16.41 0.61 -33.70
C ARG A 425 -15.97 1.82 -34.50
N PHE A 426 -15.91 2.98 -33.84
CA PHE A 426 -15.24 4.14 -34.38
C PHE A 426 -14.34 4.83 -33.35
N GLU A 427 -13.33 5.52 -33.87
CA GLU A 427 -12.61 6.56 -33.14
C GLU A 427 -12.79 7.89 -33.86
N LEU A 428 -12.97 8.97 -33.09
CA LEU A 428 -12.94 10.33 -33.64
C LEU A 428 -11.50 10.84 -33.60
N ILE A 429 -10.92 11.07 -34.78
CA ILE A 429 -9.58 11.65 -34.89
C ILE A 429 -9.69 13.13 -35.22
N VAL A 430 -8.98 13.97 -34.45
CA VAL A 430 -8.88 15.41 -34.68
C VAL A 430 -7.43 15.84 -34.46
N ALA A 431 -6.84 16.64 -35.35
CA ALA A 431 -5.45 17.11 -35.22
C ALA A 431 -4.42 15.98 -34.96
N GLY A 432 -4.61 14.83 -35.60
CA GLY A 432 -3.71 13.69 -35.54
C GLY A 432 -3.76 12.89 -34.24
N PHE A 433 -4.79 13.08 -33.40
CA PHE A 433 -5.00 12.31 -32.18
C PHE A 433 -6.47 11.89 -31.99
N GLU A 434 -6.65 10.79 -31.28
CA GLU A 434 -7.94 10.24 -30.89
C GLU A 434 -8.59 11.07 -29.77
N LEU A 435 -9.81 11.54 -30.02
CA LEU A 435 -10.62 12.31 -29.09
C LEU A 435 -11.69 11.45 -28.38
N CYS A 436 -12.16 10.41 -29.06
CA CYS A 436 -13.27 9.57 -28.66
C CYS A 436 -13.10 8.16 -29.22
N ASN A 437 -13.56 7.16 -28.48
CA ASN A 437 -13.70 5.77 -28.91
C ASN A 437 -15.11 5.29 -28.56
N ALA A 438 -15.79 4.63 -29.49
CA ALA A 438 -17.20 4.24 -29.34
C ALA A 438 -17.55 3.04 -30.20
N TYR A 439 -18.55 2.26 -29.81
CA TYR A 439 -18.92 1.06 -30.53
C TYR A 439 -20.35 0.61 -30.24
N SER A 440 -20.88 -0.22 -31.15
CA SER A 440 -22.01 -1.09 -30.87
C SER A 440 -21.54 -2.17 -29.89
N GLU A 441 -22.20 -2.27 -28.74
CA GLU A 441 -21.71 -3.05 -27.62
C GLU A 441 -21.85 -4.56 -27.83
N GLN A 442 -20.80 -5.31 -27.48
CA GLN A 442 -20.88 -6.76 -27.40
C GLN A 442 -21.83 -7.16 -26.26
N ASN A 443 -22.94 -7.76 -26.63
CA ASN A 443 -23.98 -8.19 -25.70
C ASN A 443 -24.21 -9.72 -25.68
N ASP A 444 -23.45 -10.49 -26.46
CA ASP A 444 -23.44 -11.95 -26.38
C ASP A 444 -22.50 -12.41 -25.25
N PRO A 445 -23.04 -13.03 -24.17
CA PRO A 445 -22.22 -13.49 -23.06
C PRO A 445 -21.22 -14.59 -23.44
N VAL A 446 -21.51 -15.38 -24.48
CA VAL A 446 -20.63 -16.47 -24.94
C VAL A 446 -19.42 -15.89 -25.66
N GLU A 447 -19.64 -14.95 -26.58
CA GLU A 447 -18.54 -14.27 -27.26
C GLU A 447 -17.72 -13.42 -26.29
N GLN A 448 -18.37 -12.75 -25.34
CA GLN A 448 -17.68 -11.95 -24.33
C GLN A 448 -16.79 -12.80 -23.41
N MET A 449 -17.26 -13.99 -23.02
CA MET A 449 -16.44 -14.93 -22.25
C MET A 449 -15.20 -15.36 -23.05
N ALA A 450 -15.37 -15.71 -24.32
CA ALA A 450 -14.24 -16.10 -25.18
C ALA A 450 -13.22 -14.96 -25.34
N ALA A 451 -13.68 -13.71 -25.46
CA ALA A 451 -12.81 -12.54 -25.50
C ALA A 451 -11.99 -12.38 -24.21
N PHE A 452 -12.65 -12.50 -23.03
CA PHE A 452 -11.95 -12.44 -21.74
C PHE A 452 -10.98 -13.61 -21.52
N GLU A 453 -11.31 -14.83 -21.98
CA GLU A 453 -10.38 -15.95 -21.94
C GLU A 453 -9.12 -15.69 -22.77
N SER A 454 -9.27 -15.04 -23.93
CA SER A 454 -8.17 -14.62 -24.78
C SER A 454 -7.29 -13.55 -24.10
N GLU A 455 -7.89 -12.52 -23.50
CA GLU A 455 -7.15 -11.49 -22.76
C GLU A 455 -6.41 -12.08 -21.54
N ALA A 456 -7.08 -12.94 -20.77
CA ALA A 456 -6.47 -13.60 -19.63
C ALA A 456 -5.32 -14.54 -20.04
N GLN A 457 -5.38 -15.13 -21.24
CA GLN A 457 -4.27 -15.91 -21.80
C GLN A 457 -3.10 -15.02 -22.21
N ALA A 458 -3.35 -13.91 -22.91
CA ALA A 458 -2.32 -12.91 -23.24
C ALA A 458 -1.60 -12.39 -21.99
N LYS A 459 -2.36 -12.16 -20.90
CA LYS A 459 -1.81 -11.77 -19.60
C LYS A 459 -0.87 -12.82 -19.00
N ARG A 460 -1.22 -14.11 -19.08
CA ARG A 460 -0.35 -15.23 -18.64
C ARG A 460 0.92 -15.32 -19.48
N ASP A 461 0.82 -14.98 -20.76
CA ASP A 461 1.93 -15.01 -21.71
C ASP A 461 2.84 -13.77 -21.57
N GLY A 462 2.48 -12.83 -20.69
CA GLY A 462 3.34 -11.74 -20.22
C GLY A 462 2.89 -10.34 -20.60
N ASP A 463 1.70 -10.16 -21.18
CA ASP A 463 1.12 -8.85 -21.47
C ASP A 463 0.58 -8.19 -20.18
N PRO A 464 1.17 -7.09 -19.69
CA PRO A 464 0.74 -6.43 -18.47
C PRO A 464 -0.53 -5.56 -18.64
N GLU A 465 -0.97 -5.29 -19.86
CA GLU A 465 -2.13 -4.44 -20.17
C GLU A 465 -3.41 -5.25 -20.41
N ALA A 466 -3.28 -6.54 -20.66
CA ALA A 466 -4.40 -7.46 -20.85
C ALA A 466 -5.28 -7.61 -19.59
N GLY A 467 -6.60 -7.69 -19.80
CA GLY A 467 -7.63 -7.77 -18.78
C GLY A 467 -7.72 -9.14 -18.06
N ASP A 468 -8.46 -9.17 -16.96
CA ASP A 468 -8.84 -10.41 -16.27
C ASP A 468 -10.30 -10.80 -16.59
N ILE A 469 -10.66 -12.06 -16.33
CA ILE A 469 -12.02 -12.55 -16.56
C ILE A 469 -12.98 -12.03 -15.48
N ASP A 470 -13.86 -11.09 -15.85
CA ASP A 470 -14.95 -10.62 -14.99
C ASP A 470 -16.20 -11.52 -15.12
N LEU A 471 -16.25 -12.56 -14.28
CA LEU A 471 -17.37 -13.49 -14.23
C LEU A 471 -18.68 -12.85 -13.77
N ASP A 472 -18.64 -11.74 -13.02
CA ASP A 472 -19.84 -11.02 -12.60
C ASP A 472 -20.43 -10.22 -13.76
N TYR A 473 -19.58 -9.61 -14.58
CA TYR A 473 -20.01 -8.93 -15.80
C TYR A 473 -20.60 -9.92 -16.81
N VAL A 474 -19.95 -11.06 -17.05
CA VAL A 474 -20.51 -12.10 -17.93
C VAL A 474 -21.87 -12.56 -17.41
N ARG A 475 -22.01 -12.78 -16.09
CA ARG A 475 -23.31 -13.11 -15.48
C ARG A 475 -24.35 -12.01 -15.71
N ALA A 476 -23.98 -10.74 -15.67
CA ALA A 476 -24.90 -9.66 -15.99
C ALA A 476 -25.38 -9.76 -17.45
N LEU A 477 -24.48 -10.02 -18.41
CA LEU A 477 -24.86 -10.24 -19.81
C LEU A 477 -25.77 -11.47 -19.99
N GLU A 478 -25.59 -12.53 -19.20
CA GLU A 478 -26.48 -13.71 -19.18
C GLU A 478 -27.92 -13.40 -18.74
N TYR A 479 -28.14 -12.32 -17.96
CA TYR A 479 -29.49 -11.81 -17.68
C TYR A 479 -30.11 -11.06 -18.86
N GLY A 480 -29.32 -10.75 -19.89
CA GLY A 480 -29.72 -10.12 -21.13
C GLY A 480 -29.42 -8.63 -21.15
N MET A 481 -28.38 -8.22 -21.87
CA MET A 481 -28.15 -6.82 -22.22
C MET A 481 -28.81 -6.51 -23.57
N PRO A 482 -29.69 -5.48 -23.68
CA PRO A 482 -30.23 -5.07 -24.97
C PRO A 482 -29.10 -4.60 -25.92
N PRO A 483 -29.34 -4.59 -27.25
CA PRO A 483 -28.44 -3.91 -28.19
C PRO A 483 -28.20 -2.48 -27.69
N THR A 484 -26.94 -2.07 -27.58
CA THR A 484 -26.56 -0.83 -26.88
C THR A 484 -25.44 -0.18 -27.67
N GLY A 485 -25.45 1.15 -27.78
CA GLY A 485 -24.32 1.94 -28.24
C GLY A 485 -23.59 2.51 -27.01
N GLY A 486 -22.26 2.41 -26.99
CA GLY A 486 -21.44 3.03 -25.96
C GLY A 486 -20.38 3.94 -26.55
N LEU A 487 -20.02 4.94 -25.75
CA LEU A 487 -19.22 6.08 -26.16
C LEU A 487 -18.30 6.50 -25.02
N GLY A 488 -17.00 6.61 -25.30
CA GLY A 488 -15.99 7.18 -24.40
C GLY A 488 -15.32 8.42 -25.00
N ILE A 489 -15.25 9.53 -24.25
CA ILE A 489 -14.61 10.79 -24.66
C ILE A 489 -13.56 11.23 -23.64
N GLY A 490 -12.36 11.53 -24.13
CA GLY A 490 -11.31 12.16 -23.34
C GLY A 490 -11.57 13.67 -23.15
N ILE A 491 -12.16 14.05 -22.02
CA ILE A 491 -12.53 15.46 -21.75
C ILE A 491 -11.31 16.38 -21.75
N ASP A 492 -10.17 15.91 -21.22
CA ASP A 492 -8.94 16.71 -21.22
C ASP A 492 -8.45 17.00 -22.65
N ARG A 493 -8.49 16.01 -23.55
CA ARG A 493 -8.11 16.17 -24.96
C ARG A 493 -9.07 17.12 -25.71
N LEU A 494 -10.38 17.05 -25.41
CA LEU A 494 -11.36 17.99 -25.95
C LEU A 494 -11.02 19.43 -25.54
N VAL A 495 -10.71 19.64 -24.26
CA VAL A 495 -10.37 20.97 -23.74
C VAL A 495 -9.03 21.45 -24.28
N MET A 496 -8.06 20.57 -24.53
CA MET A 496 -6.80 20.95 -25.20
C MET A 496 -7.06 21.54 -26.58
N LEU A 497 -7.91 20.88 -27.36
CA LEU A 497 -8.35 21.37 -28.67
C LEU A 497 -9.03 22.73 -28.52
N LEU A 498 -10.13 22.81 -27.75
CA LEU A 498 -10.92 24.05 -27.61
C LEU A 498 -10.12 25.22 -27.02
N ALA A 499 -9.18 24.96 -26.11
CA ALA A 499 -8.34 25.98 -25.51
C ALA A 499 -7.10 26.31 -26.37
N SER A 500 -6.87 25.63 -27.49
CA SER A 500 -5.70 25.80 -28.37
C SER A 500 -4.38 25.63 -27.61
N VAL A 501 -4.20 24.49 -26.92
CA VAL A 501 -2.99 24.18 -26.16
C VAL A 501 -2.46 22.79 -26.45
N ASP A 502 -1.15 22.68 -26.68
CA ASP A 502 -0.51 21.45 -27.17
C ASP A 502 -0.20 20.42 -26.07
N SER A 503 -0.47 20.76 -24.80
CA SER A 503 -0.15 19.93 -23.65
C SER A 503 -1.34 19.77 -22.71
N ILE A 504 -1.66 18.54 -22.35
CA ILE A 504 -2.69 18.17 -21.37
C ILE A 504 -2.44 18.82 -20.01
N ARG A 505 -1.18 19.12 -19.69
CA ARG A 505 -0.78 19.78 -18.44
C ARG A 505 -1.26 21.24 -18.33
N GLU A 506 -1.62 21.88 -19.45
CA GLU A 506 -2.23 23.21 -19.44
C GLU A 506 -3.70 23.18 -19.02
N VAL A 507 -4.41 22.09 -19.30
CA VAL A 507 -5.85 21.96 -19.07
C VAL A 507 -6.21 21.22 -17.78
N ILE A 508 -5.21 20.68 -17.09
CA ILE A 508 -5.31 20.10 -15.74
C ILE A 508 -4.74 21.12 -14.74
N LEU A 509 -5.52 21.45 -13.69
CA LEU A 509 -5.11 22.44 -12.68
C LEU A 509 -3.80 22.03 -12.00
N PHE A 510 -3.72 20.78 -11.59
CA PHE A 510 -2.58 20.18 -10.90
C PHE A 510 -2.17 18.89 -11.63
N PRO A 511 -1.44 18.99 -12.76
CA PRO A 511 -1.00 17.81 -13.50
C PRO A 511 0.00 17.01 -12.67
N THR A 512 0.10 15.70 -12.92
CA THR A 512 1.09 14.87 -12.25
C THR A 512 2.48 15.23 -12.77
N LEU A 513 3.35 15.71 -11.87
CA LEU A 513 4.71 16.08 -12.20
C LEU A 513 5.68 15.19 -11.44
N ARG A 514 6.88 14.99 -12.01
CA ARG A 514 7.99 14.43 -11.25
C ARG A 514 8.23 15.35 -10.04
N PRO A 515 8.21 14.84 -8.81
CA PRO A 515 8.44 15.67 -7.63
C PRO A 515 9.82 16.35 -7.67
N GLU A 516 9.91 17.61 -7.20
CA GLU A 516 11.20 18.35 -7.12
C GLU A 516 12.19 17.66 -6.18
N PHE A 517 11.63 16.96 -5.19
CA PHE A 517 12.31 16.09 -4.26
C PHE A 517 11.61 14.74 -4.37
N ALA A 518 12.37 13.63 -4.35
CA ALA A 518 11.79 12.29 -4.43
C ALA A 518 10.53 12.21 -3.56
N PRO A 519 9.36 11.85 -4.13
CA PRO A 519 8.17 11.72 -3.31
C PRO A 519 8.50 10.69 -2.22
N PRO A 520 8.15 10.94 -0.97
CA PRO A 520 8.19 9.88 0.03
C PRO A 520 7.47 8.66 -0.57
N PRO A 521 8.05 7.44 -0.50
CA PRO A 521 7.37 6.24 -1.01
C PRO A 521 5.94 6.21 -0.48
N GLY A 522 4.97 6.20 -1.41
CA GLY A 522 3.55 6.34 -1.10
C GLY A 522 3.08 5.21 -0.20
N GLY A 523 2.41 5.58 0.89
CA GLY A 523 2.15 4.69 2.01
C GLY A 523 1.12 3.57 1.76
N GLY A 524 1.58 2.32 1.83
CA GLY A 524 1.13 1.44 2.93
C GLY A 524 1.70 1.96 4.27
N PRO A 525 1.34 1.41 5.45
CA PRO A 525 1.59 2.07 6.73
C PRO A 525 3.06 2.53 6.91
N GLY A 526 3.30 3.84 6.79
CA GLY A 526 4.62 4.47 6.68
C GLY A 526 4.70 5.47 5.52
N GLY A 527 4.07 6.65 5.66
CA GLY A 527 4.22 7.75 4.70
C GLY A 527 5.42 8.62 5.07
N ALA A 528 6.45 8.69 4.24
CA ALA A 528 7.65 9.45 4.60
C ALA A 528 7.41 10.97 4.78
N HIS A 529 8.24 11.54 5.65
CA HIS A 529 8.19 12.92 6.11
C HIS A 529 8.07 13.95 4.99
N ARG A 530 6.99 14.74 5.05
CA ARG A 530 7.10 16.16 4.66
C ARG A 530 8.21 16.78 5.51
N PRO A 531 9.06 17.67 4.97
CA PRO A 531 9.99 18.43 5.80
C PRO A 531 9.18 19.09 6.92
N VAL A 532 9.43 18.68 8.16
CA VAL A 532 8.89 19.36 9.33
C VAL A 532 9.61 20.70 9.34
N LEU A 533 9.01 21.70 8.69
CA LEU A 533 9.36 23.08 8.97
C LEU A 533 9.21 23.23 10.48
N PRO A 534 10.25 23.68 11.21
CA PRO A 534 10.13 23.89 12.64
C PRO A 534 8.85 24.70 12.89
N PRO A 535 8.01 24.29 13.86
CA PRO A 535 6.78 25.01 14.14
C PRO A 535 7.14 26.48 14.30
N THR A 536 6.48 27.34 13.51
CA THR A 536 6.71 28.78 13.64
C THR A 536 6.39 29.14 15.09
N PRO A 537 7.35 29.67 15.87
CA PRO A 537 7.14 29.89 17.29
C PRO A 537 5.93 30.80 17.47
N MET A 538 4.85 30.24 18.03
CA MET A 538 3.70 31.04 18.43
C MET A 538 4.08 31.86 19.66
N PRO A 539 3.68 33.13 19.76
CA PRO A 539 3.97 33.96 20.92
C PRO A 539 3.45 33.27 22.20
N ALA A 540 4.34 33.13 23.18
CA ALA A 540 4.18 32.34 24.41
C ALA A 540 2.95 32.69 25.28
N ALA A 541 2.24 33.77 24.97
CA ALA A 541 1.06 34.23 25.71
C ALA A 541 -0.20 33.38 25.49
N ALA A 542 -0.24 32.50 24.47
CA ALA A 542 -1.46 31.76 24.09
C ALA A 542 -1.58 30.34 24.65
N LEU A 543 -0.56 29.79 25.32
CA LEU A 543 -0.52 28.41 25.79
C LEU A 543 -0.09 28.32 27.26
N ALA A 544 -1.00 28.65 28.18
CA ALA A 544 -0.87 28.22 29.57
C ALA A 544 -1.45 26.80 29.70
N PRO A 545 -0.68 25.79 30.15
CA PRO A 545 -1.20 24.44 30.33
C PRO A 545 -2.14 24.37 31.55
N PRO A 546 -3.20 23.53 31.53
CA PRO A 546 -3.99 23.27 32.72
C PRO A 546 -3.15 22.50 33.75
N ALA A 547 -3.42 22.76 35.04
CA ALA A 547 -2.67 22.18 36.16
C ALA A 547 -2.65 20.64 36.16
N PRO A 548 -1.56 20.00 36.60
CA PRO A 548 -1.41 18.55 36.57
C PRO A 548 -2.43 17.86 37.48
N ALA A 549 -3.16 16.89 36.92
CA ALA A 549 -4.02 16.00 37.68
C ALA A 549 -3.18 15.03 38.54
N ALA A 550 -3.64 14.79 39.78
CA ALA A 550 -2.96 13.96 40.76
C ALA A 550 -2.75 12.50 40.29
N PRO A 551 -1.65 11.83 40.68
CA PRO A 551 -1.37 10.46 40.27
C PRO A 551 -2.40 9.49 40.86
N VAL A 552 -3.02 8.71 39.99
CA VAL A 552 -3.87 7.57 40.37
C VAL A 552 -2.95 6.45 40.85
N ALA A 553 -3.01 6.16 42.15
CA ALA A 553 -2.30 5.03 42.75
C ALA A 553 -2.87 3.71 42.21
N VAL A 554 -2.12 3.04 41.32
CA VAL A 554 -2.35 1.63 41.01
C VAL A 554 -1.72 0.81 42.12
N ALA A 555 -2.55 0.09 42.86
CA ALA A 555 -2.14 -0.74 43.99
C ALA A 555 -1.10 -1.78 43.53
N SER A 556 0.08 -1.76 44.15
CA SER A 556 1.07 -2.83 44.00
C SER A 556 0.53 -4.11 44.66
N ALA A 557 0.35 -5.16 43.87
CA ALA A 557 0.21 -6.50 44.41
C ALA A 557 1.61 -7.03 44.71
N ALA A 558 1.86 -7.39 45.97
CA ALA A 558 3.11 -8.01 46.40
C ALA A 558 3.41 -9.30 45.61
N PRO A 559 4.68 -9.60 45.30
CA PRO A 559 5.06 -10.83 44.63
C PRO A 559 5.07 -11.96 45.66
N ASP A 560 4.02 -12.77 45.69
CA ASP A 560 4.05 -14.04 46.41
C ASP A 560 3.82 -15.20 45.43
N GLU A 561 4.72 -16.18 45.51
CA GLU A 561 4.87 -17.38 44.70
C GLU A 561 5.37 -17.21 43.25
N GLY A 562 6.54 -17.80 42.97
CA GLY A 562 7.15 -17.86 41.64
C GLY A 562 6.23 -18.45 40.56
N PRO A 563 6.54 -18.23 39.26
CA PRO A 563 5.61 -18.49 38.17
C PRO A 563 5.09 -19.93 38.20
N PRO A 564 3.76 -20.16 38.14
CA PRO A 564 3.18 -21.46 38.37
C PRO A 564 3.68 -22.45 37.31
N LYS A 565 4.38 -23.50 37.75
CA LYS A 565 4.69 -24.67 36.91
C LYS A 565 3.36 -25.16 36.30
N ARG A 566 3.35 -25.46 34.98
CA ARG A 566 2.17 -26.08 34.34
C ARG A 566 1.75 -27.28 35.20
N PRO A 567 0.52 -27.30 35.77
CA PRO A 567 0.10 -28.43 36.58
C PRO A 567 0.10 -29.65 35.67
N TRP A 568 0.87 -30.68 35.98
CA TRP A 568 0.89 -31.95 35.23
C TRP A 568 -0.53 -32.50 35.01
N VAL A 569 -1.45 -32.18 35.93
CA VAL A 569 -2.89 -32.44 35.89
C VAL A 569 -3.54 -31.90 34.60
N VAL A 570 -3.17 -30.72 34.09
CA VAL A 570 -3.74 -30.15 32.86
C VAL A 570 -3.29 -30.96 31.64
N THR A 571 -2.01 -31.33 31.57
CA THR A 571 -1.47 -32.18 30.50
C THR A 571 -2.08 -33.57 30.54
N LEU A 572 -2.29 -34.13 31.74
CA LEU A 572 -2.98 -35.40 31.94
C LEU A 572 -4.44 -35.31 31.44
N ILE A 573 -5.18 -34.26 31.80
CA ILE A 573 -6.57 -34.06 31.36
C ILE A 573 -6.64 -33.92 29.84
N ALA A 574 -5.74 -33.14 29.23
CA ALA A 574 -5.65 -33.02 27.78
C ALA A 574 -5.36 -34.37 27.11
N GLY A 575 -4.39 -35.14 27.63
CA GLY A 575 -4.07 -36.48 27.14
C GLY A 575 -5.24 -37.46 27.28
N LEU A 576 -5.95 -37.44 28.42
CA LEU A 576 -7.15 -38.24 28.65
C LEU A 576 -8.31 -37.81 27.74
N THR A 577 -8.43 -36.53 27.42
CA THR A 577 -9.44 -36.01 26.47
C THR A 577 -9.16 -36.50 25.05
N ALA A 578 -7.89 -36.45 24.60
CA ALA A 578 -7.48 -36.99 23.31
C ALA A 578 -7.68 -38.52 23.23
N LEU A 579 -7.31 -39.24 24.30
CA LEU A 579 -7.48 -40.68 24.41
C LEU A 579 -8.97 -41.07 24.39
N ALA A 580 -9.81 -40.37 25.13
CA ALA A 580 -11.25 -40.57 25.10
C ALA A 580 -11.79 -40.35 23.69
N GLY A 581 -11.39 -39.25 23.03
CA GLY A 581 -11.78 -38.98 21.65
C GLY A 581 -11.34 -40.06 20.66
N LEU A 582 -10.12 -40.58 20.80
CA LEU A 582 -9.62 -41.70 20.00
C LEU A 582 -10.40 -42.99 20.26
N LEU A 583 -10.75 -43.28 21.52
CA LEU A 583 -11.57 -44.44 21.87
C LEU A 583 -12.99 -44.33 21.31
N HIS A 584 -13.59 -43.13 21.32
CA HIS A 584 -14.86 -42.87 20.65
C HIS A 584 -14.79 -43.19 19.14
N LEU A 585 -13.67 -42.90 18.47
CA LEU A 585 -13.46 -43.27 17.07
C LEU A 585 -13.22 -44.78 16.89
N LEU A 586 -12.40 -45.39 17.75
CA LEU A 586 -12.02 -46.82 17.64
C LEU A 586 -13.19 -47.78 17.91
N VAL A 587 -14.15 -47.41 18.77
CA VAL A 587 -15.36 -48.22 19.04
C VAL A 587 -16.25 -48.39 17.78
N HIS A 588 -16.00 -47.61 16.73
CA HIS A 588 -16.72 -47.69 15.45
C HIS A 588 -16.00 -48.56 14.41
N MET A 589 -14.79 -49.07 14.72
CA MET A 589 -14.10 -50.04 13.86
C MET A 589 -14.76 -51.42 13.97
N PRO A 590 -15.18 -52.05 12.85
CA PRO A 590 -15.95 -53.31 12.85
C PRO A 590 -15.31 -54.45 13.66
N ILE A 591 -13.98 -54.53 13.63
CA ILE A 591 -13.15 -55.56 14.30
C ILE A 591 -13.17 -55.39 15.83
N VAL A 592 -13.28 -54.16 16.31
CA VAL A 592 -13.29 -53.80 17.75
C VAL A 592 -14.72 -53.91 18.31
N HIS A 593 -15.71 -53.49 17.52
CA HIS A 593 -17.13 -53.58 17.86
C HIS A 593 -17.59 -55.04 18.09
N GLN A 594 -17.10 -55.99 17.29
CA GLN A 594 -17.39 -57.42 17.45
C GLN A 594 -16.76 -58.07 18.69
N ARG A 595 -15.74 -57.46 19.31
CA ARG A 595 -15.03 -58.01 20.49
C ARG A 595 -15.47 -57.41 21.82
N LEU A 596 -16.20 -56.28 21.81
CA LEU A 596 -16.52 -55.48 23.00
C LEU A 596 -18.03 -55.27 23.24
N GLY A 597 -18.91 -55.84 22.40
CA GLY A 597 -20.37 -55.68 22.52
C GLY A 597 -21.08 -56.96 22.94
N ASP A 598 -21.48 -57.05 24.22
CA ASP A 598 -22.56 -57.97 24.62
C ASP A 598 -23.89 -57.44 24.08
N ARG A 599 -24.66 -58.33 23.45
CA ARG A 599 -25.95 -58.05 22.84
C ARG A 599 -27.01 -57.79 23.92
N VAL A 600 -27.32 -56.52 24.18
CA VAL A 600 -28.61 -56.12 24.75
C VAL A 600 -29.22 -55.10 23.81
N SER A 601 -30.01 -55.58 22.84
CA SER A 601 -30.92 -54.73 22.08
C SER A 601 -32.13 -54.44 22.97
N LEU A 602 -32.33 -53.16 23.32
CA LEU A 602 -33.65 -52.71 23.74
C LEU A 602 -34.48 -52.60 22.46
N ASP A 603 -35.35 -53.58 22.20
CA ASP A 603 -36.28 -53.63 21.04
C ASP A 603 -37.35 -52.52 21.04
N LEU A 604 -37.11 -51.43 21.78
CA LEU A 604 -38.01 -50.29 22.01
C LEU A 604 -37.57 -49.00 21.30
N VAL A 605 -36.44 -49.01 20.58
CA VAL A 605 -35.88 -47.81 19.94
C VAL A 605 -35.84 -47.98 18.42
N PRO A 606 -36.41 -47.04 17.63
CA PRO A 606 -36.41 -47.12 16.18
C PRO A 606 -34.99 -47.28 15.57
N PRO A 607 -34.81 -47.99 14.45
CA PRO A 607 -33.49 -48.27 13.86
C PRO A 607 -32.62 -47.03 13.55
N TRP A 608 -33.26 -45.90 13.22
CA TRP A 608 -32.59 -44.64 12.93
C TRP A 608 -31.89 -44.02 14.16
N PHE A 609 -32.36 -44.30 15.38
CA PHE A 609 -31.78 -43.76 16.62
C PHE A 609 -30.36 -44.29 16.90
N ALA A 610 -30.07 -45.55 16.53
CA ALA A 610 -28.75 -46.13 16.71
C ALA A 610 -27.73 -45.45 15.77
N VAL A 611 -28.09 -45.25 14.50
CA VAL A 611 -27.24 -44.64 13.46
C VAL A 611 -26.87 -43.19 13.83
N THR A 612 -27.83 -42.39 14.28
CA THR A 612 -27.59 -41.02 14.77
C THR A 612 -26.63 -41.02 15.97
N GLY A 613 -26.74 -42.00 16.88
CA GLY A 613 -25.82 -42.16 18.01
C GLY A 613 -24.38 -42.52 17.60
N HIS A 614 -24.20 -43.29 16.54
CA HIS A 614 -22.88 -43.62 15.97
C HIS A 614 -22.20 -42.40 15.34
N VAL A 615 -22.91 -41.66 14.49
CA VAL A 615 -22.40 -40.44 13.84
C VAL A 615 -22.06 -39.38 14.89
N LEU A 616 -22.96 -39.17 15.86
CA LEU A 616 -22.75 -38.22 16.95
C LEU A 616 -21.54 -38.59 17.81
N SER A 617 -21.36 -39.88 18.15
CA SER A 617 -20.19 -40.32 18.91
C SER A 617 -18.89 -40.18 18.13
N ALA A 618 -18.87 -40.41 16.82
CA ALA A 618 -17.68 -40.22 15.99
C ALA A 618 -17.31 -38.74 15.87
N ALA A 619 -18.30 -37.86 15.66
CA ALA A 619 -18.12 -36.43 15.66
C ALA A 619 -17.54 -35.96 17.00
N ILE A 620 -18.19 -36.29 18.13
CA ILE A 620 -17.71 -35.95 19.47
C ILE A 620 -16.28 -36.46 19.71
N GLY A 621 -15.95 -37.68 19.25
CA GLY A 621 -14.61 -38.24 19.35
C GLY A 621 -13.54 -37.39 18.66
N LEU A 622 -13.81 -36.97 17.42
CA LEU A 622 -12.94 -36.05 16.68
C LEU A 622 -12.81 -34.69 17.39
N LEU A 623 -13.91 -34.16 17.93
CA LEU A 623 -13.92 -32.86 18.61
C LEU A 623 -13.09 -32.86 19.90
N LEU A 624 -13.18 -33.93 20.68
CA LEU A 624 -12.39 -34.09 21.91
C LEU A 624 -10.88 -34.17 21.60
N ILE A 625 -10.47 -34.80 20.49
CA ILE A 625 -9.07 -34.81 20.03
C ILE A 625 -8.59 -33.40 19.70
N LEU A 626 -9.39 -32.62 18.95
CA LEU A 626 -9.03 -31.25 18.59
C LEU A 626 -8.96 -30.31 19.81
N LEU A 627 -9.87 -30.51 20.78
CA LEU A 627 -9.91 -29.74 22.02
C LEU A 627 -8.77 -30.05 22.97
N ALA A 628 -8.16 -31.23 22.89
CA ALA A 628 -7.07 -31.62 23.78
C ALA A 628 -5.90 -30.63 23.78
N ASP A 629 -5.49 -30.14 22.60
CA ASP A 629 -4.43 -29.11 22.47
C ASP A 629 -4.84 -27.79 23.13
N GLN A 630 -6.11 -27.39 23.01
CA GLN A 630 -6.61 -26.14 23.59
C GLN A 630 -6.84 -26.24 25.10
N LEU A 631 -7.20 -27.42 25.60
CA LEU A 631 -7.25 -27.76 27.02
C LEU A 631 -5.85 -27.76 27.63
N ALA A 632 -4.85 -28.29 26.93
CA ALA A 632 -3.44 -28.21 27.34
C ALA A 632 -2.97 -26.75 27.53
N LYS A 633 -3.57 -25.83 26.75
CA LYS A 633 -3.37 -24.37 26.83
C LYS A 633 -4.25 -23.68 27.89
N ARG A 634 -5.00 -24.42 28.72
CA ARG A 634 -5.83 -23.91 29.84
C ARG A 634 -6.96 -22.96 29.42
N LYS A 635 -7.40 -22.98 28.16
CA LYS A 635 -8.48 -22.12 27.65
C LYS A 635 -9.83 -22.44 28.30
N GLN A 636 -10.51 -21.43 28.84
CA GLN A 636 -11.79 -21.59 29.52
C GLN A 636 -12.91 -21.99 28.55
N ALA A 637 -12.92 -21.46 27.32
CA ALA A 637 -13.87 -21.87 26.29
C ALA A 637 -13.70 -23.35 25.89
N ALA A 638 -12.45 -23.79 25.68
CA ALA A 638 -12.16 -25.20 25.37
C ALA A 638 -12.63 -26.13 26.49
N TRP A 639 -12.46 -25.72 27.75
CA TRP A 639 -13.00 -26.44 28.90
C TRP A 639 -14.53 -26.52 28.89
N ARG A 640 -15.24 -25.41 28.68
CA ARG A 640 -16.72 -25.41 28.62
C ARG A 640 -17.23 -26.34 27.52
N VAL A 641 -16.60 -26.31 26.35
CA VAL A 641 -17.00 -27.16 25.21
C VAL A 641 -16.63 -28.61 25.46
N ALA A 642 -15.47 -28.91 26.05
CA ALA A 642 -15.11 -30.28 26.43
C ALA A 642 -16.07 -30.86 27.48
N VAL A 643 -16.53 -30.06 28.45
CA VAL A 643 -17.56 -30.48 29.42
C VAL A 643 -18.88 -30.78 28.71
N ALA A 644 -19.33 -29.90 27.82
CA ALA A 644 -20.57 -30.09 27.07
C ALA A 644 -20.51 -31.33 26.16
N LEU A 645 -19.42 -31.52 25.43
CA LEU A 645 -19.20 -32.69 24.57
C LEU A 645 -19.07 -33.99 25.38
N SER A 646 -18.41 -33.95 26.54
CA SER A 646 -18.32 -35.13 27.42
C SER A 646 -19.70 -35.50 27.97
N ALA A 647 -20.54 -34.52 28.34
CA ALA A 647 -21.92 -34.75 28.75
C ALA A 647 -22.79 -35.29 27.60
N LEU A 648 -22.63 -34.74 26.39
CA LEU A 648 -23.33 -35.21 25.20
C LEU A 648 -22.90 -36.64 24.80
N ALA A 649 -21.63 -36.98 24.99
CA ALA A 649 -21.11 -38.34 24.79
C ALA A 649 -21.74 -39.35 25.76
N VAL A 650 -21.96 -38.98 27.02
CA VAL A 650 -22.68 -39.81 28.00
C VAL A 650 -24.10 -40.10 27.50
N VAL A 651 -24.81 -39.07 27.03
CA VAL A 651 -26.17 -39.23 26.46
C VAL A 651 -26.14 -40.12 25.22
N ALA A 652 -25.19 -39.89 24.29
CA ALA A 652 -25.06 -40.69 23.07
C ALA A 652 -24.80 -42.18 23.34
N HIS A 653 -23.98 -42.50 24.35
CA HIS A 653 -23.71 -43.89 24.75
C HIS A 653 -24.88 -44.57 25.47
N ILE A 654 -25.77 -43.80 26.11
CA ILE A 654 -27.01 -44.32 26.69
C ILE A 654 -28.02 -44.65 25.57
N LEU A 655 -28.14 -43.75 24.58
CA LEU A 655 -29.10 -43.88 23.47
C LEU A 655 -28.76 -45.03 22.49
N LYS A 656 -27.48 -45.31 22.26
CA LYS A 656 -27.00 -46.32 21.31
C LYS A 656 -27.06 -47.77 21.85
N GLY A 657 -27.36 -47.94 23.13
CA GLY A 657 -27.19 -49.21 23.87
C GLY A 657 -25.85 -49.22 24.61
N PRO A 658 -25.81 -49.66 25.89
CA PRO A 658 -24.73 -49.31 26.80
C PRO A 658 -23.41 -50.02 26.46
N HIS A 659 -22.54 -49.35 25.70
CA HIS A 659 -21.11 -49.65 25.74
C HIS A 659 -20.56 -49.19 27.09
N GLN A 660 -20.58 -50.08 28.09
CA GLN A 660 -20.21 -49.79 29.48
C GLN A 660 -18.84 -49.09 29.61
N VAL A 661 -17.88 -49.47 28.75
CA VAL A 661 -16.54 -48.88 28.71
C VAL A 661 -16.57 -47.43 28.19
N GLY A 662 -17.30 -47.17 27.09
CA GLY A 662 -17.42 -45.82 26.52
C GLY A 662 -18.14 -44.86 27.46
N LEU A 663 -19.23 -45.34 28.07
CA LEU A 663 -20.00 -44.59 29.07
C LEU A 663 -19.15 -44.26 30.31
N ALA A 664 -18.43 -45.24 30.86
CA ALA A 664 -17.57 -45.04 32.03
C ALA A 664 -16.46 -44.01 31.77
N ILE A 665 -15.84 -44.04 30.59
CA ILE A 665 -14.79 -43.09 30.20
C ILE A 665 -15.36 -41.68 30.03
N SER A 666 -16.51 -41.51 29.37
CA SER A 666 -17.14 -40.19 29.20
C SER A 666 -17.58 -39.60 30.53
N VAL A 667 -18.12 -40.41 31.45
CA VAL A 667 -18.49 -39.97 32.81
C VAL A 667 -17.24 -39.60 33.62
N ALA A 668 -16.19 -40.43 33.58
CA ALA A 668 -14.93 -40.14 34.30
C ALA A 668 -14.26 -38.86 33.79
N LEU A 669 -14.21 -38.66 32.46
CA LEU A 669 -13.69 -37.44 31.84
C LEU A 669 -14.53 -36.21 32.22
N LEU A 670 -15.86 -36.32 32.21
CA LEU A 670 -16.77 -35.25 32.61
C LEU A 670 -16.53 -34.83 34.07
N VAL A 671 -16.45 -35.80 34.99
CA VAL A 671 -16.16 -35.53 36.42
C VAL A 671 -14.79 -34.87 36.57
N LEU A 672 -13.77 -35.39 35.88
CA LEU A 672 -12.41 -34.85 35.94
C LEU A 672 -12.35 -33.40 35.43
N LEU A 673 -13.02 -33.09 34.31
CA LEU A 673 -13.10 -31.73 33.77
C LEU A 673 -13.82 -30.79 34.74
N VAL A 674 -14.92 -31.21 35.38
CA VAL A 674 -15.68 -30.38 36.34
C VAL A 674 -14.87 -30.13 37.62
N VAL A 675 -14.21 -31.15 38.16
CA VAL A 675 -13.36 -31.02 39.36
C VAL A 675 -12.17 -30.10 39.09
N ALA A 676 -11.54 -30.24 37.92
CA ALA A 676 -10.38 -29.45 37.52
C ALA A 676 -10.73 -28.04 36.98
N ARG A 677 -11.98 -27.57 37.11
CA ARG A 677 -12.43 -26.27 36.57
C ARG A 677 -11.53 -25.08 36.92
N ARG A 678 -10.91 -25.10 38.11
CA ARG A 678 -10.04 -24.01 38.59
C ARG A 678 -8.73 -23.91 37.81
N ASN A 679 -8.36 -24.92 37.02
CA ASN A 679 -7.15 -24.96 36.22
C ASN A 679 -7.31 -24.30 34.83
N PHE A 680 -8.54 -24.13 34.33
CA PHE A 680 -8.84 -23.60 32.99
C PHE A 680 -9.36 -22.15 33.07
N ARG A 681 -8.46 -21.20 33.31
CA ARG A 681 -8.80 -19.78 33.56
C ARG A 681 -8.52 -18.83 32.39
N ALA A 682 -7.89 -19.30 31.30
CA ALA A 682 -7.52 -18.39 30.22
C ALA A 682 -8.78 -17.92 29.46
N PRO A 683 -8.98 -16.59 29.27
CA PRO A 683 -10.19 -16.02 28.68
C PRO A 683 -10.43 -16.48 27.23
N ALA A 684 -11.67 -16.32 26.76
CA ALA A 684 -12.11 -16.65 25.40
C ALA A 684 -12.06 -15.42 24.49
N ASP A 685 -11.82 -15.66 23.19
CA ASP A 685 -11.50 -14.64 22.18
C ASP A 685 -12.78 -13.93 21.61
N PRO A 686 -12.96 -12.60 21.78
CA PRO A 686 -14.12 -11.86 21.25
C PRO A 686 -14.23 -11.75 19.70
N PRO A 687 -13.15 -11.58 18.91
CA PRO A 687 -13.25 -11.37 17.45
C PRO A 687 -13.61 -12.61 16.62
N SER A 688 -13.52 -13.80 17.21
CA SER A 688 -13.87 -15.08 16.56
C SER A 688 -15.38 -15.25 16.40
N LEU A 689 -16.16 -14.59 17.25
CA LEU A 689 -17.62 -14.69 17.30
C LEU A 689 -18.30 -14.02 16.09
N LEU A 690 -17.78 -12.87 15.64
CA LEU A 690 -18.25 -12.17 14.43
C LEU A 690 -17.98 -12.96 13.14
N ARG A 691 -16.84 -13.65 13.06
CA ARG A 691 -16.52 -14.55 11.93
C ARG A 691 -17.39 -15.80 11.96
N LEU A 692 -17.69 -16.33 13.14
CA LEU A 692 -18.61 -17.45 13.34
C LEU A 692 -20.03 -17.10 12.86
N VAL A 693 -20.52 -15.90 13.22
CA VAL A 693 -21.82 -15.35 12.79
C VAL A 693 -21.91 -15.21 11.28
N ARG A 694 -20.80 -14.92 10.58
CA ARG A 694 -20.74 -14.86 9.11
C ARG A 694 -20.61 -16.23 8.45
N PHE A 695 -19.81 -17.13 9.04
CA PHE A 695 -19.52 -18.45 8.47
C PHE A 695 -20.74 -19.38 8.45
N VAL A 696 -21.46 -19.49 9.57
CA VAL A 696 -22.58 -20.44 9.72
C VAL A 696 -23.68 -20.26 8.65
N PRO A 697 -24.23 -19.05 8.39
CA PRO A 697 -25.27 -18.87 7.38
C PRO A 697 -24.76 -19.10 5.96
N LEU A 698 -23.53 -18.68 5.64
CA LEU A 698 -22.94 -18.88 4.32
C LEU A 698 -22.69 -20.37 4.04
N TYR A 699 -22.17 -21.10 5.02
CA TYR A 699 -21.93 -22.53 4.92
C TYR A 699 -23.24 -23.31 4.73
N LEU A 700 -24.28 -23.00 5.52
CA LEU A 700 -25.60 -23.61 5.34
C LEU A 700 -26.20 -23.31 3.95
N ALA A 701 -26.06 -22.08 3.45
CA ALA A 701 -26.53 -21.71 2.12
C ALA A 701 -25.85 -22.54 1.01
N CYS A 702 -24.53 -22.73 1.10
CA CYS A 702 -23.78 -23.58 0.15
C CYS A 702 -24.22 -25.04 0.21
N VAL A 703 -24.43 -25.60 1.40
CA VAL A 703 -24.91 -26.98 1.56
C VAL A 703 -26.32 -27.14 1.00
N LEU A 704 -27.22 -26.19 1.27
CA LEU A 704 -28.59 -26.20 0.73
C LEU A 704 -28.57 -26.11 -0.80
N ALA A 705 -27.74 -25.24 -1.38
CA ALA A 705 -27.58 -25.14 -2.82
C ALA A 705 -27.06 -26.46 -3.42
N PHE A 706 -25.99 -27.03 -2.87
CA PHE A 706 -25.45 -28.33 -3.29
C PHE A 706 -26.53 -29.44 -3.22
N GLY A 707 -27.26 -29.50 -2.10
CA GLY A 707 -28.29 -30.51 -1.87
C GLY A 707 -29.47 -30.38 -2.84
N PHE A 708 -30.00 -29.18 -3.04
CA PHE A 708 -31.15 -28.95 -3.94
C PHE A 708 -30.77 -29.12 -5.41
N VAL A 709 -29.57 -28.71 -5.83
CA VAL A 709 -29.08 -28.96 -7.19
C VAL A 709 -28.92 -30.46 -7.42
N SER A 710 -28.32 -31.18 -6.47
CA SER A 710 -28.13 -32.63 -6.56
C SER A 710 -29.45 -33.40 -6.61
N LEU A 711 -30.44 -33.01 -5.81
CA LEU A 711 -31.80 -33.57 -5.86
C LEU A 711 -32.50 -33.18 -7.17
N GLY A 712 -32.41 -31.92 -7.61
CA GLY A 712 -33.01 -31.45 -8.87
C GLY A 712 -32.55 -32.25 -10.10
N LEU A 713 -31.26 -32.58 -10.16
CA LEU A 713 -30.67 -33.42 -11.22
C LEU A 713 -31.20 -34.87 -11.22
N GLN A 714 -31.80 -35.34 -10.13
CA GLN A 714 -32.41 -36.67 -10.00
C GLN A 714 -33.94 -36.65 -9.94
N SER A 715 -34.57 -35.49 -10.14
CA SER A 715 -36.04 -35.29 -10.00
C SER A 715 -36.90 -36.25 -10.83
N GLY A 716 -36.44 -36.68 -12.00
CA GLY A 716 -37.13 -37.67 -12.84
C GLY A 716 -36.84 -39.14 -12.50
N ARG A 717 -36.05 -39.42 -11.45
CA ARG A 717 -35.55 -40.76 -11.08
C ARG A 717 -35.54 -40.97 -9.55
N MET A 718 -36.44 -40.28 -8.86
CA MET A 718 -36.63 -40.39 -7.41
C MET A 718 -38.11 -40.59 -7.10
N THR A 719 -38.41 -41.31 -6.02
CA THR A 719 -39.78 -41.45 -5.50
C THR A 719 -39.82 -41.15 -4.00
N PRO A 720 -40.76 -40.33 -3.51
CA PRO A 720 -41.73 -39.50 -4.23
C PRO A 720 -41.08 -38.31 -4.98
N SER A 721 -41.84 -37.55 -5.76
CA SER A 721 -41.35 -36.36 -6.48
C SER A 721 -40.81 -35.30 -5.52
N LEU A 722 -39.76 -34.59 -5.96
CA LEU A 722 -39.08 -33.57 -5.15
C LEU A 722 -40.05 -32.47 -4.67
N THR A 723 -40.10 -32.29 -3.35
CA THR A 723 -40.77 -31.16 -2.68
C THR A 723 -39.74 -30.33 -1.92
N VAL A 724 -40.03 -29.05 -1.68
CA VAL A 724 -39.14 -28.16 -0.90
C VAL A 724 -38.95 -28.71 0.51
N LEU A 725 -40.03 -29.14 1.17
CA LEU A 725 -39.98 -29.64 2.54
C LEU A 725 -39.23 -30.97 2.64
N GLY A 726 -39.51 -31.93 1.75
CA GLY A 726 -38.77 -33.20 1.73
C GLY A 726 -37.31 -33.02 1.30
N GLY A 727 -37.02 -32.02 0.47
CA GLY A 727 -35.65 -31.64 0.10
C GLY A 727 -34.87 -31.10 1.30
N LEU A 728 -35.45 -30.17 2.07
CA LEU A 728 -34.86 -29.69 3.32
C LEU A 728 -34.62 -30.82 4.32
N GLU A 729 -35.60 -31.71 4.51
CA GLU A 729 -35.49 -32.87 5.40
C GLU A 729 -34.33 -33.79 4.99
N THR A 730 -34.19 -34.08 3.69
CA THR A 730 -33.11 -34.93 3.16
C THR A 730 -31.74 -34.27 3.31
N ILE A 731 -31.63 -32.97 3.06
CA ILE A 731 -30.34 -32.25 3.07
C ILE A 731 -29.87 -32.02 4.51
N LEU A 732 -30.75 -31.49 5.36
CA LEU A 732 -30.42 -31.19 6.76
C LEU A 732 -30.31 -32.48 7.60
N GLY A 733 -31.14 -33.49 7.32
CA GLY A 733 -31.00 -34.82 7.89
C GLY A 733 -29.69 -35.49 7.45
N GLY A 734 -29.34 -35.40 6.17
CA GLY A 734 -28.12 -35.99 5.62
C GLY A 734 -26.83 -35.43 6.24
N LEU A 735 -26.80 -34.15 6.63
CA LEU A 735 -25.66 -33.56 7.37
C LEU A 735 -25.34 -34.29 8.67
N VAL A 736 -26.34 -34.92 9.29
CA VAL A 736 -26.21 -35.66 10.55
C VAL A 736 -26.41 -37.18 10.36
N GLY A 737 -26.44 -37.65 9.10
CA GLY A 737 -26.58 -39.06 8.74
C GLY A 737 -27.99 -39.63 8.91
N ILE A 738 -29.02 -38.79 8.82
CA ILE A 738 -30.43 -39.19 8.77
C ILE A 738 -30.86 -39.24 7.30
N ASP A 739 -31.38 -40.39 6.86
CA ASP A 739 -31.90 -40.55 5.51
C ASP A 739 -33.22 -39.77 5.33
N GLY A 740 -33.38 -39.15 4.16
CA GLY A 740 -34.60 -38.43 3.79
C GLY A 740 -35.70 -39.33 3.23
N PRO A 741 -36.89 -38.78 2.92
CA PRO A 741 -38.03 -39.54 2.43
C PRO A 741 -37.89 -40.07 0.98
N TYR A 742 -36.80 -39.77 0.28
CA TYR A 742 -36.61 -40.12 -1.13
C TYR A 742 -35.83 -41.42 -1.31
N THR A 743 -36.31 -42.26 -2.23
CA THR A 743 -35.56 -43.38 -2.80
C THR A 743 -35.05 -43.02 -4.19
N PHE A 744 -33.82 -43.47 -4.52
CA PHE A 744 -33.15 -43.13 -5.77
C PHE A 744 -32.91 -44.37 -6.63
N ASP A 745 -33.27 -44.31 -7.92
CA ASP A 745 -33.11 -45.45 -8.84
C ASP A 745 -31.63 -45.76 -9.16
N ARG A 746 -30.76 -44.75 -9.11
CA ARG A 746 -29.32 -44.90 -9.37
C ARG A 746 -28.59 -45.30 -8.11
N ARG A 747 -28.16 -46.56 -8.04
CA ARG A 747 -27.36 -47.11 -6.94
C ARG A 747 -26.15 -46.24 -6.54
N VAL A 748 -25.41 -45.71 -7.52
CA VAL A 748 -24.26 -44.85 -7.25
C VAL A 748 -24.66 -43.55 -6.55
N PHE A 749 -25.79 -42.94 -6.91
CA PHE A 749 -26.27 -41.72 -6.26
C PHE A 749 -26.85 -42.02 -4.87
N ALA A 750 -27.59 -43.13 -4.75
CA ALA A 750 -28.14 -43.61 -3.48
C ALA A 750 -27.05 -43.86 -2.43
N GLU A 751 -25.87 -44.32 -2.84
CA GLU A 751 -24.74 -44.59 -1.94
C GLU A 751 -23.85 -43.34 -1.71
N THR A 752 -23.63 -42.49 -2.73
CA THR A 752 -22.69 -41.36 -2.63
C THR A 752 -23.30 -40.08 -2.08
N PHE A 753 -24.59 -39.80 -2.33
CA PHE A 753 -25.23 -38.55 -1.92
C PHE A 753 -25.39 -38.42 -0.39
N PRO A 754 -25.89 -39.44 0.34
CA PRO A 754 -25.92 -39.39 1.81
C PRO A 754 -24.51 -39.30 2.41
N ALA A 755 -23.53 -40.01 1.83
CA ALA A 755 -22.14 -39.96 2.28
C ALA A 755 -21.50 -38.56 2.08
N ALA A 756 -21.81 -37.89 0.96
CA ALA A 756 -21.34 -36.53 0.69
C ALA A 756 -21.96 -35.50 1.66
N LEU A 757 -23.26 -35.60 1.95
CA LEU A 757 -23.91 -34.73 2.95
C LEU A 757 -23.32 -34.94 4.35
N LEU A 758 -23.09 -36.20 4.75
CA LEU A 758 -22.44 -36.51 6.02
C LEU A 758 -21.01 -35.96 6.08
N ALA A 759 -20.22 -36.11 5.00
CA ALA A 759 -18.88 -35.57 4.91
C ALA A 759 -18.88 -34.04 5.01
N LEU A 760 -19.82 -33.37 4.36
CA LEU A 760 -20.03 -31.92 4.50
C LEU A 760 -20.34 -31.58 5.97
N GLY A 761 -21.29 -32.25 6.61
CA GLY A 761 -21.61 -32.03 8.03
C GLY A 761 -20.40 -32.11 8.96
N VAL A 762 -19.54 -33.11 8.75
CA VAL A 762 -18.28 -33.26 9.50
C VAL A 762 -17.31 -32.11 9.21
N VAL A 763 -17.11 -31.73 7.94
CA VAL A 763 -16.22 -30.63 7.56
C VAL A 763 -16.72 -29.29 8.12
N GLY A 764 -18.02 -28.99 7.98
CA GLY A 764 -18.62 -27.78 8.53
C GLY A 764 -18.45 -27.67 10.04
N LEU A 765 -18.62 -28.78 10.75
CA LEU A 765 -18.40 -28.85 12.20
C LEU A 765 -16.93 -28.62 12.58
N VAL A 766 -15.98 -29.23 11.85
CA VAL A 766 -14.54 -29.02 12.09
C VAL A 766 -14.15 -27.56 11.86
N VAL A 767 -14.58 -26.96 10.74
CA VAL A 767 -14.27 -25.56 10.42
C VAL A 767 -14.89 -24.61 11.45
N PHE A 768 -16.15 -24.84 11.82
CA PHE A 768 -16.83 -24.09 12.87
C PHE A 768 -16.03 -24.08 14.18
N LEU A 769 -15.48 -25.22 14.57
CA LEU A 769 -14.70 -25.35 15.81
C LEU A 769 -13.30 -24.74 15.69
N VAL A 770 -12.64 -24.87 14.55
CA VAL A 770 -11.36 -24.18 14.29
C VAL A 770 -11.54 -22.67 14.42
N LEU A 771 -12.63 -22.12 13.88
CA LEU A 771 -12.96 -20.71 14.00
C LEU A 771 -13.32 -20.31 15.44
N LEU A 772 -14.06 -21.16 16.16
CA LEU A 772 -14.45 -20.92 17.56
C LEU A 772 -13.25 -20.81 18.52
N PHE A 773 -12.13 -21.51 18.23
CA PHE A 773 -10.97 -21.57 19.13
C PHE A 773 -9.70 -20.83 18.65
N ARG A 774 -9.80 -20.07 17.55
CA ARG A 774 -8.68 -19.29 16.99
C ARG A 774 -8.26 -18.16 17.97
N PRO A 775 -6.96 -18.06 18.35
CA PRO A 775 -6.48 -17.13 19.38
C PRO A 775 -6.58 -15.65 18.97
N LEU A 776 -6.83 -14.78 19.96
CA LEU A 776 -6.72 -13.32 19.88
C LEU A 776 -5.33 -12.90 19.38
N THR A 777 -5.35 -12.17 18.28
CA THR A 777 -4.23 -11.40 17.75
C THR A 777 -4.63 -9.93 17.86
N ALA A 778 -4.59 -9.39 19.09
CA ALA A 778 -4.67 -7.95 19.26
C ALA A 778 -3.33 -7.36 18.81
N ARG A 779 -3.35 -6.59 17.73
CA ARG A 779 -2.27 -5.66 17.40
C ARG A 779 -2.51 -4.43 18.26
N ASP A 780 -1.77 -4.30 19.35
CA ASP A 780 -1.56 -2.99 19.95
C ASP A 780 -0.28 -2.44 19.28
N PRO A 781 -0.40 -1.54 18.30
CA PRO A 781 0.79 -0.92 17.71
C PRO A 781 1.51 -0.13 18.80
N HIS A 782 2.83 -0.37 18.93
CA HIS A 782 3.69 0.38 19.84
C HIS A 782 3.67 1.87 19.50
N THR A 783 3.63 2.72 20.52
CA THR A 783 3.66 4.18 20.35
C THR A 783 5.08 4.65 19.99
N ARG A 784 5.26 5.90 19.56
CA ARG A 784 6.61 6.47 19.38
C ARG A 784 7.41 6.49 20.68
N ASP A 785 6.73 6.62 21.82
CA ASP A 785 7.36 6.60 23.14
C ASP A 785 7.92 5.22 23.47
N ASP A 786 7.20 4.14 23.13
CA ASP A 786 7.67 2.77 23.28
C ASP A 786 8.96 2.55 22.49
N TRP A 787 8.99 2.99 21.25
CA TRP A 787 10.16 2.85 20.39
C TRP A 787 11.36 3.70 20.82
N SER A 788 11.13 4.97 21.20
CA SER A 788 12.21 5.82 21.74
C SER A 788 12.80 5.22 23.02
N ARG A 789 11.95 4.61 23.86
CA ARG A 789 12.40 3.86 25.03
C ARG A 789 13.20 2.61 24.64
N ALA A 790 12.77 1.87 23.62
CA ALA A 790 13.51 0.70 23.12
C ALA A 790 14.89 1.11 22.55
N GLU A 791 14.96 2.13 21.72
CA GLU A 791 16.21 2.70 21.19
C GLU A 791 17.14 3.15 22.32
N THR A 792 16.61 3.84 23.34
CA THR A 792 17.38 4.26 24.52
C THR A 792 17.97 3.06 25.26
N LEU A 793 17.19 1.99 25.44
CA LEU A 793 17.66 0.78 26.12
C LEU A 793 18.72 0.03 25.31
N VAL A 794 18.56 -0.06 23.99
CA VAL A 794 19.59 -0.64 23.10
C VAL A 794 20.86 0.21 23.08
N HIS A 795 20.74 1.53 23.00
CA HIS A 795 21.89 2.44 23.03
C HIS A 795 22.63 2.40 24.38
N THR A 796 21.91 2.24 25.48
CA THR A 796 22.50 2.28 26.84
C THR A 796 23.04 0.91 27.29
N TYR A 797 22.35 -0.16 26.94
CA TYR A 797 22.59 -1.51 27.49
C TYR A 797 22.79 -2.60 26.42
N GLY A 798 22.63 -2.30 25.13
CA GLY A 798 22.70 -3.24 24.02
C GLY A 798 24.13 -3.60 23.59
N TRP A 799 24.87 -4.25 24.49
CA TRP A 799 26.28 -4.61 24.28
C TRP A 799 26.48 -5.86 23.43
N ASP A 800 25.47 -6.72 23.34
CA ASP A 800 25.50 -7.92 22.52
C ASP A 800 25.43 -7.55 21.03
N THR A 801 26.16 -8.28 20.18
CA THR A 801 26.22 -8.03 18.74
C THR A 801 24.87 -8.25 18.03
N LEU A 802 23.89 -8.91 18.67
CA LEU A 802 22.53 -9.05 18.15
C LEU A 802 21.55 -8.00 18.69
N ALA A 803 21.95 -7.15 19.65
CA ALA A 803 21.06 -6.24 20.35
C ALA A 803 20.38 -5.23 19.42
N ALA A 804 21.08 -4.73 18.40
CA ALA A 804 20.51 -3.80 17.42
C ALA A 804 19.31 -4.40 16.65
N PHE A 805 19.30 -5.72 16.40
CA PHE A 805 18.21 -6.40 15.67
C PHE A 805 16.94 -6.60 16.50
N ALA A 806 16.98 -6.27 17.80
CA ALA A 806 15.78 -6.15 18.63
C ALA A 806 14.86 -5.03 18.10
N LEU A 807 15.41 -4.01 17.44
CA LEU A 807 14.71 -2.85 16.89
C LEU A 807 14.13 -3.07 15.47
N ARG A 808 13.98 -4.32 15.05
CA ARG A 808 13.31 -4.60 13.76
C ARG A 808 11.81 -4.35 13.86
N ASP A 809 11.26 -3.91 12.75
CA ASP A 809 9.85 -3.58 12.54
C ASP A 809 8.88 -4.77 12.70
N ASP A 810 9.38 -6.00 12.65
CA ASP A 810 8.63 -7.24 12.84
C ASP A 810 8.53 -7.73 14.29
N LYS A 811 9.01 -6.92 15.25
CA LYS A 811 9.03 -7.25 16.68
C LYS A 811 8.18 -6.29 17.51
N SER A 812 7.58 -6.86 18.55
CA SER A 812 6.94 -6.12 19.64
C SER A 812 7.89 -6.02 20.83
N PHE A 813 7.76 -4.95 21.61
CA PHE A 813 8.53 -4.73 22.84
C PHE A 813 7.69 -5.05 24.07
N PHE A 814 8.25 -5.87 24.95
CA PHE A 814 7.77 -6.00 26.32
C PHE A 814 8.71 -5.26 27.25
N PHE A 815 8.22 -4.23 27.93
CA PHE A 815 9.00 -3.46 28.88
C PHE A 815 8.76 -3.92 30.32
N GLY A 816 9.83 -3.98 31.11
CA GLY A 816 9.74 -4.18 32.55
C GLY A 816 9.00 -3.03 33.25
N SER A 817 8.35 -3.35 34.36
CA SER A 817 7.59 -2.40 35.19
C SER A 817 8.43 -1.22 35.69
N ASP A 818 9.74 -1.41 35.83
CA ASP A 818 10.69 -0.44 36.36
C ASP A 818 11.24 0.58 35.36
N GLY A 819 10.94 0.44 34.06
CA GLY A 819 11.50 1.35 33.06
C GLY A 819 12.69 0.77 32.28
N ARG A 820 13.48 -0.12 32.88
CA ARG A 820 14.93 -0.22 32.64
C ARG A 820 15.40 -1.46 31.89
N ALA A 821 14.48 -2.35 31.53
CA ALA A 821 14.78 -3.49 30.68
C ALA A 821 13.61 -3.83 29.74
N MET A 822 13.91 -4.52 28.65
CA MET A 822 12.96 -4.95 27.64
C MET A 822 13.27 -6.31 27.02
N ILE A 823 12.25 -6.93 26.44
CA ILE A 823 12.34 -8.13 25.62
C ILE A 823 11.64 -7.85 24.29
N ALA A 824 12.37 -7.97 23.19
CA ALA A 824 11.79 -7.92 21.84
C ALA A 824 11.28 -9.31 21.45
N TYR A 825 10.01 -9.42 21.06
CA TYR A 825 9.36 -10.70 20.76
C TYR A 825 8.34 -10.58 19.63
N THR A 826 8.01 -11.71 19.00
CA THR A 826 6.88 -11.82 18.07
C THR A 826 5.97 -12.96 18.49
N TYR A 827 4.67 -12.87 18.18
CA TYR A 827 3.71 -13.93 18.49
C TYR A 827 3.37 -14.75 17.25
N LEU A 828 3.55 -16.07 17.36
CA LEU A 828 3.34 -17.04 16.28
C LEU A 828 2.64 -18.30 16.83
N GLY A 829 1.38 -18.52 16.46
CA GLY A 829 0.70 -19.79 16.67
C GLY A 829 0.59 -20.28 18.12
N GLY A 830 0.53 -19.37 19.10
CA GLY A 830 0.51 -19.71 20.53
C GLY A 830 1.88 -19.63 21.21
N TYR A 831 2.91 -19.20 20.48
CA TYR A 831 4.28 -19.03 20.98
C TYR A 831 4.67 -17.55 20.97
N ALA A 832 5.33 -17.11 22.04
CA ALA A 832 5.99 -15.82 22.10
C ALA A 832 7.48 -16.07 21.86
N LEU A 833 7.95 -15.72 20.66
CA LEU A 833 9.34 -15.93 20.24
C LEU A 833 10.12 -14.65 20.52
N ALA A 834 10.88 -14.64 21.60
CA ALA A 834 11.81 -13.57 21.93
C ALA A 834 13.07 -13.67 21.05
N ALA A 835 13.52 -12.55 20.50
CA ALA A 835 14.69 -12.49 19.62
C ALA A 835 15.91 -11.97 20.38
N GLY A 836 16.96 -12.80 20.47
CA GLY A 836 18.17 -12.50 21.23
C GLY A 836 17.95 -12.58 22.74
N ASP A 837 18.88 -12.00 23.49
CA ASP A 837 18.83 -11.91 24.95
C ASP A 837 18.01 -10.66 25.39
N PRO A 838 17.45 -10.65 26.62
CA PRO A 838 16.84 -9.45 27.20
C PRO A 838 17.83 -8.28 27.28
N ILE A 839 17.35 -7.05 27.02
CA ILE A 839 18.19 -5.84 26.94
C ILE A 839 17.81 -4.88 28.06
N GLY A 840 18.77 -4.45 28.88
CA GLY A 840 18.51 -3.52 29.97
C GLY A 840 19.55 -3.56 31.07
N ASP A 841 19.29 -2.81 32.14
CA ASP A 841 20.11 -2.79 33.34
C ASP A 841 20.20 -4.19 33.99
N GLU A 842 21.41 -4.59 34.39
CA GLU A 842 21.69 -5.96 34.87
C GLU A 842 20.82 -6.35 36.08
N ALA A 843 20.52 -5.40 36.98
CA ALA A 843 19.66 -5.65 38.14
C ALA A 843 18.18 -5.81 37.75
N SER A 844 17.79 -5.32 36.58
CA SER A 844 16.41 -5.28 36.06
C SER A 844 16.09 -6.47 35.13
N LEU A 845 17.12 -7.12 34.56
CA LEU A 845 16.97 -8.30 33.68
C LEU A 845 16.18 -9.46 34.31
N PRO A 846 16.39 -9.84 35.58
CA PRO A 846 15.59 -10.88 36.22
C PRO A 846 14.10 -10.55 36.26
N ALA A 847 13.76 -9.30 36.61
CA ALA A 847 12.38 -8.84 36.77
C ALA A 847 11.63 -8.82 35.43
N VAL A 848 12.22 -8.25 34.38
CA VAL A 848 11.55 -8.18 33.06
C VAL A 848 11.27 -9.56 32.48
N VAL A 849 12.17 -10.53 32.68
CA VAL A 849 11.93 -11.92 32.24
C VAL A 849 10.78 -12.53 33.02
N ASP A 850 10.74 -12.36 34.35
CA ASP A 850 9.65 -12.90 35.17
C ASP A 850 8.29 -12.28 34.82
N GLU A 851 8.25 -10.97 34.59
CA GLU A 851 7.05 -10.26 34.15
C GLU A 851 6.60 -10.69 32.75
N PHE A 852 7.54 -10.88 31.81
CA PHE A 852 7.25 -11.39 30.48
C PHE A 852 6.69 -12.81 30.53
N LEU A 853 7.25 -13.67 31.38
CA LEU A 853 6.74 -15.02 31.61
C LEU A 853 5.35 -14.99 32.25
N ALA A 854 5.08 -14.04 33.15
CA ALA A 854 3.75 -13.82 33.72
C ALA A 854 2.74 -13.39 32.66
N MET A 855 3.11 -12.45 31.78
CA MET A 855 2.29 -12.01 30.64
C MET A 855 1.99 -13.18 29.68
N CYS A 856 3.01 -13.97 29.34
CA CYS A 856 2.83 -15.19 28.55
C CYS A 856 1.90 -16.19 29.23
N ALA A 857 2.04 -16.38 30.55
CA ALA A 857 1.18 -17.29 31.31
C ALA A 857 -0.28 -16.81 31.37
N GLN A 858 -0.53 -15.51 31.53
CA GLN A 858 -1.86 -14.90 31.50
C GLN A 858 -2.55 -15.09 30.14
N ARG A 859 -1.78 -14.97 29.05
CA ARG A 859 -2.25 -15.11 27.66
C ARG A 859 -2.19 -16.55 27.12
N ALA A 860 -1.75 -17.50 27.94
CA ALA A 860 -1.50 -18.90 27.55
C ALA A 860 -0.52 -19.07 26.37
N TRP A 861 0.45 -18.16 26.26
CA TRP A 861 1.53 -18.21 25.28
C TRP A 861 2.68 -19.06 25.80
N THR A 862 3.35 -19.77 24.89
CA THR A 862 4.55 -20.55 25.20
C THR A 862 5.79 -19.73 24.83
N PRO A 863 6.61 -19.30 25.80
CA PRO A 863 7.78 -18.47 25.52
C PRO A 863 8.95 -19.32 25.02
N ALA A 864 9.70 -18.80 24.06
CA ALA A 864 10.98 -19.32 23.60
C ALA A 864 11.92 -18.16 23.23
N PHE A 865 13.21 -18.29 23.50
CA PHE A 865 14.23 -17.31 23.10
C PHE A 865 15.06 -17.86 21.94
N LEU A 866 15.17 -17.08 20.88
CA LEU A 866 15.88 -17.40 19.64
C LEU A 866 17.25 -16.71 19.64
N ALA A 867 18.29 -17.41 19.19
CA ALA A 867 19.66 -16.88 19.13
C ALA A 867 20.18 -16.27 20.47
N ALA A 868 19.72 -16.81 21.60
CA ALA A 868 20.20 -16.42 22.92
C ALA A 868 21.65 -16.88 23.13
N ARG A 869 22.40 -16.21 24.00
CA ARG A 869 23.75 -16.66 24.37
C ARG A 869 23.67 -18.00 25.09
N GLU A 870 24.61 -18.89 24.77
CA GLU A 870 24.69 -20.19 25.45
C GLU A 870 24.84 -20.02 26.97
N GLU A 871 25.56 -18.98 27.42
CA GLU A 871 25.81 -18.65 28.83
C GLU A 871 24.52 -18.43 29.63
N ASP A 872 23.52 -17.74 29.08
CA ASP A 872 22.25 -17.46 29.77
C ASP A 872 21.41 -18.73 30.00
N THR A 873 21.73 -19.81 29.28
CA THR A 873 21.08 -21.12 29.39
C THR A 873 21.92 -22.18 30.10
N ARG A 874 23.16 -21.86 30.51
CA ARG A 874 23.99 -22.72 31.35
C ARG A 874 23.56 -22.63 32.82
N GLU A 875 24.01 -23.57 33.63
CA GLU A 875 23.69 -23.60 35.06
C GLU A 875 24.07 -22.29 35.75
N GLY A 876 23.11 -21.65 36.45
CA GLY A 876 23.26 -20.32 37.04
C GLY A 876 22.90 -19.14 36.14
N GLY A 877 22.69 -19.37 34.83
CA GLY A 877 22.30 -18.34 33.87
C GLY A 877 20.86 -17.83 34.03
N LEU A 878 20.58 -16.65 33.46
CA LEU A 878 19.31 -15.93 33.59
C LEU A 878 18.09 -16.75 33.14
N LEU A 879 18.19 -17.47 32.01
CA LEU A 879 17.12 -18.29 31.45
C LEU A 879 17.08 -19.68 32.09
N ALA A 880 18.23 -20.28 32.39
CA ALA A 880 18.32 -21.59 33.04
C ALA A 880 17.63 -21.60 34.42
N SER A 881 17.86 -20.56 35.22
CA SER A 881 17.22 -20.38 36.54
C SER A 881 15.69 -20.28 36.46
N ARG A 882 15.13 -19.93 35.28
CA ARG A 882 13.69 -19.85 35.00
C ARG A 882 13.12 -21.08 34.27
N GLY A 883 13.93 -22.14 34.20
CA GLY A 883 13.54 -23.45 33.69
C GLY A 883 13.60 -23.57 32.16
N PHE A 884 14.39 -22.74 31.49
CA PHE A 884 14.73 -22.94 30.08
C PHE A 884 15.89 -23.93 29.92
N ARG A 885 15.86 -24.65 28.80
CA ARG A 885 16.92 -25.54 28.31
C ARG A 885 17.35 -25.04 26.94
N SER A 886 18.60 -25.30 26.58
CA SER A 886 19.13 -24.91 25.27
C SER A 886 19.17 -26.04 24.26
N PHE A 887 19.01 -25.66 23.00
CA PHE A 887 19.36 -26.45 21.83
C PHE A 887 20.31 -25.62 20.98
N TYR A 888 21.47 -26.17 20.62
CA TYR A 888 22.47 -25.44 19.84
C TYR A 888 21.91 -25.04 18.46
N LEU A 889 22.00 -23.76 18.14
CA LEU A 889 21.45 -23.19 16.90
C LEU A 889 22.55 -22.91 15.88
N GLY A 890 23.68 -22.33 16.30
CA GLY A 890 24.79 -21.95 15.42
C GLY A 890 25.83 -21.11 16.14
N ASP A 891 26.82 -20.61 15.41
CA ASP A 891 27.85 -19.71 15.93
C ASP A 891 27.88 -18.40 15.15
N GLU A 892 28.10 -17.30 15.86
CA GLU A 892 28.36 -15.99 15.28
C GLU A 892 29.86 -15.79 15.07
N ALA A 893 30.24 -15.28 13.90
CA ALA A 893 31.63 -15.02 13.54
C ALA A 893 32.01 -13.56 13.88
N ILE A 894 32.88 -13.38 14.87
CA ILE A 894 33.34 -12.06 15.35
C ILE A 894 34.82 -11.87 15.02
N ILE A 895 35.15 -10.85 14.22
CA ILE A 895 36.54 -10.44 13.97
C ILE A 895 37.01 -9.56 15.13
N ASP A 896 38.17 -9.90 15.70
CA ASP A 896 38.94 -9.04 16.59
C ASP A 896 39.70 -8.01 15.74
N CYS A 897 39.19 -6.78 15.67
CA CYS A 897 39.71 -5.74 14.79
C CYS A 897 41.18 -5.38 15.08
N PRO A 898 41.61 -5.10 16.34
CA PRO A 898 43.01 -4.84 16.68
C PRO A 898 43.97 -5.98 16.31
N ALA A 899 43.53 -7.24 16.42
CA ALA A 899 44.34 -8.39 16.09
C ALA A 899 44.30 -8.76 14.59
N PHE A 900 43.39 -8.17 13.81
CA PHE A 900 43.18 -8.52 12.42
C PHE A 900 44.33 -8.02 11.54
N THR A 901 44.98 -8.95 10.82
CA THR A 901 46.04 -8.64 9.85
C THR A 901 45.83 -9.40 8.54
N LEU A 902 46.25 -8.78 7.44
CA LEU A 902 46.31 -9.42 6.13
C LEU A 902 47.59 -10.24 5.92
N GLU A 903 48.55 -10.17 6.85
CA GLU A 903 49.81 -10.91 6.77
C GLU A 903 49.65 -12.38 7.15
N GLY A 904 50.66 -13.20 6.82
CA GLY A 904 50.65 -14.63 7.14
C GLY A 904 50.09 -15.56 6.05
N ARG A 905 50.32 -16.86 6.24
CA ARG A 905 49.99 -17.93 5.28
C ARG A 905 48.49 -18.20 5.21
N GLU A 906 47.79 -18.15 6.34
CA GLU A 906 46.36 -18.44 6.47
C GLU A 906 45.47 -17.39 5.77
N ARG A 907 45.94 -16.14 5.68
CA ARG A 907 45.23 -15.01 5.04
C ARG A 907 45.58 -14.80 3.57
N LYS A 908 46.29 -15.76 2.93
CA LYS A 908 46.72 -15.65 1.53
C LYS A 908 45.56 -15.40 0.55
N SER A 909 44.42 -16.07 0.77
CA SER A 909 43.23 -15.94 -0.07
C SER A 909 42.59 -14.55 0.03
N VAL A 910 42.36 -14.06 1.25
CA VAL A 910 41.81 -12.72 1.51
C VAL A 910 42.75 -11.63 1.01
N ARG A 911 44.06 -11.75 1.29
CA ARG A 911 45.07 -10.79 0.79
C ARG A 911 45.11 -10.73 -0.74
N ALA A 912 44.95 -11.87 -1.42
CA ALA A 912 44.88 -11.90 -2.88
C ALA A 912 43.61 -11.25 -3.44
N ALA A 913 42.46 -11.41 -2.75
CA ALA A 913 41.21 -10.74 -3.10
C ALA A 913 41.32 -9.22 -2.90
N VAL A 914 41.83 -8.78 -1.74
CA VAL A 914 42.05 -7.35 -1.43
C VAL A 914 42.92 -6.69 -2.50
N ARG A 915 44.11 -7.26 -2.79
CA ARG A 915 45.03 -6.73 -3.81
C ARG A 915 44.44 -6.70 -5.22
N ARG A 916 43.45 -7.54 -5.52
CA ARG A 916 42.80 -7.56 -6.84
C ARG A 916 41.81 -6.40 -6.96
N VAL A 917 40.96 -6.22 -5.96
CA VAL A 917 39.93 -5.17 -5.95
C VAL A 917 40.59 -3.78 -5.87
N GLU A 918 41.66 -3.62 -5.08
CA GLU A 918 42.43 -2.37 -4.95
C GLU A 918 43.00 -1.81 -6.27
N ARG A 919 43.15 -2.64 -7.31
CA ARG A 919 43.63 -2.17 -8.62
C ARG A 919 42.60 -1.32 -9.35
N THR A 920 41.34 -1.43 -8.97
CA THR A 920 40.20 -0.81 -9.67
C THR A 920 39.31 0.01 -8.74
N HIS A 921 39.29 -0.30 -7.43
CA HIS A 921 38.43 0.35 -6.46
C HIS A 921 39.21 0.83 -5.22
N ARG A 922 38.82 1.99 -4.69
CA ARG A 922 39.24 2.52 -3.39
C ARG A 922 38.19 2.23 -2.32
N PHE A 923 38.64 2.03 -1.09
CA PHE A 923 37.76 1.86 0.07
C PHE A 923 37.41 3.21 0.69
N GLN A 924 36.15 3.39 1.07
CA GLN A 924 35.68 4.55 1.82
C GLN A 924 34.78 4.12 2.98
N LEU A 925 35.04 4.66 4.17
CA LEU A 925 34.22 4.47 5.36
C LEU A 925 33.58 5.81 5.76
N ILE A 926 32.25 5.89 5.72
CA ILE A 926 31.50 7.09 6.09
C ILE A 926 30.35 6.75 7.04
N ALA A 927 29.89 7.73 7.81
CA ALA A 927 28.61 7.61 8.49
C ALA A 927 27.49 7.58 7.44
N GLU A 928 26.47 6.76 7.64
CA GLU A 928 25.30 6.69 6.75
C GLU A 928 24.62 8.08 6.66
N SER A 929 24.52 8.78 7.78
CA SER A 929 24.00 10.16 7.86
C SER A 929 24.79 11.19 7.04
N ALA A 930 26.05 10.89 6.71
CA ALA A 930 26.92 11.74 5.91
C ALA A 930 26.98 11.32 4.43
N ALA A 931 26.27 10.26 4.03
CA ALA A 931 26.23 9.80 2.65
C ALA A 931 25.45 10.77 1.76
N SER A 932 26.01 11.12 0.60
CA SER A 932 25.30 11.97 -0.36
C SER A 932 24.07 11.24 -0.93
N PRO A 933 22.98 11.95 -1.27
CA PRO A 933 21.81 11.33 -1.87
C PRO A 933 22.12 10.47 -3.10
N LYS A 934 23.07 10.93 -3.93
CA LYS A 934 23.55 10.19 -5.11
C LYS A 934 24.23 8.87 -4.75
N LEU A 935 25.00 8.84 -3.66
CA LEU A 935 25.61 7.61 -3.18
C LEU A 935 24.55 6.66 -2.61
N VAL A 936 23.60 7.16 -1.81
CA VAL A 936 22.50 6.36 -1.25
C VAL A 936 21.68 5.68 -2.36
N GLU A 937 21.31 6.43 -3.40
CA GLU A 937 20.59 5.90 -4.57
C GLU A 937 21.40 4.79 -5.26
N ALA A 938 22.69 5.00 -5.50
CA ALA A 938 23.55 4.01 -6.13
C ALA A 938 23.70 2.73 -5.28
N LEU A 939 23.79 2.83 -3.95
CA LEU A 939 23.86 1.67 -3.06
C LEU A 939 22.53 0.91 -2.97
N ASN A 940 21.40 1.62 -2.96
CA ASN A 940 20.08 0.99 -3.00
C ASN A 940 19.81 0.30 -4.35
N ALA A 941 20.28 0.87 -5.47
CA ALA A 941 20.24 0.22 -6.78
C ALA A 941 21.06 -1.08 -6.83
N ILE A 942 22.24 -1.11 -6.21
CA ILE A 942 23.03 -2.35 -6.04
C ILE A 942 22.23 -3.38 -5.23
N SER A 943 21.55 -2.94 -4.17
CA SER A 943 20.72 -3.82 -3.33
C SER A 943 19.56 -4.43 -4.12
N GLU A 944 18.86 -3.63 -4.93
CA GLU A 944 17.77 -4.09 -5.80
C GLU A 944 18.26 -5.08 -6.86
N LYS A 945 19.35 -4.74 -7.55
CA LYS A 945 19.98 -5.61 -8.55
C LYS A 945 20.47 -6.93 -7.95
N TRP A 946 20.96 -6.89 -6.71
CA TRP A 946 21.40 -8.07 -5.97
C TRP A 946 20.21 -8.93 -5.48
N ARG A 947 19.07 -8.32 -5.12
CA ARG A 947 17.83 -9.01 -4.69
C ARG A 947 17.17 -9.79 -5.86
N GLY A 948 17.12 -9.21 -7.05
CA GLY A 948 16.47 -9.84 -8.22
C GLY A 948 14.97 -10.09 -7.98
N LYS A 949 14.45 -11.28 -8.37
CA LYS A 949 13.02 -11.67 -8.24
C LYS A 949 12.66 -12.35 -6.90
N ASN A 950 13.60 -12.50 -5.97
CA ASN A 950 13.38 -13.22 -4.73
C ASN A 950 13.04 -12.26 -3.57
N PRO A 951 12.01 -12.55 -2.74
CA PRO A 951 11.67 -11.71 -1.59
C PRO A 951 12.83 -11.67 -0.57
N GLU A 952 12.94 -10.57 0.16
CA GLU A 952 13.89 -10.45 1.27
C GLU A 952 13.62 -11.56 2.30
N ARG A 953 14.65 -12.37 2.57
CA ARG A 953 14.54 -13.52 3.46
C ARG A 953 14.38 -13.03 4.90
N GLY A 954 13.34 -13.52 5.55
CA GLY A 954 12.76 -12.99 6.78
C GLY A 954 13.70 -12.76 7.96
N PHE A 955 14.84 -13.43 8.08
CA PHE A 955 15.84 -13.12 9.12
C PHE A 955 17.27 -13.46 8.66
N THR A 956 17.71 -12.79 7.61
CA THR A 956 19.14 -12.43 7.58
C THR A 956 19.35 -11.42 8.72
N MET A 957 20.52 -11.36 9.36
CA MET A 957 20.86 -10.32 10.36
C MET A 957 20.89 -8.92 9.70
N SER A 958 19.73 -8.48 9.25
CA SER A 958 19.47 -7.20 8.62
C SER A 958 18.31 -6.54 9.37
N LEU A 959 18.48 -5.30 9.77
CA LEU A 959 17.40 -4.37 9.98
C LEU A 959 16.64 -4.30 8.64
N SER A 960 15.33 -4.50 8.65
CA SER A 960 14.46 -4.51 7.46
C SER A 960 14.37 -3.11 6.81
N GLN A 961 15.50 -2.51 6.45
CA GLN A 961 15.63 -1.10 6.10
C GLN A 961 16.64 -0.95 4.96
N ASP A 962 16.22 -0.26 3.89
CA ASP A 962 17.13 0.24 2.87
C ASP A 962 18.05 1.33 3.46
N ILE A 963 19.09 1.75 2.73
CA ILE A 963 19.95 2.84 3.16
C ILE A 963 19.15 4.15 3.09
N THR A 964 19.13 4.89 4.20
CA THR A 964 18.30 6.10 4.37
C THR A 964 19.09 7.40 4.35
N GLY A 965 20.43 7.32 4.33
CA GLY A 965 21.28 8.51 4.24
C GLY A 965 21.15 9.41 5.45
N SER A 966 20.87 10.70 5.24
CA SER A 966 20.79 11.73 6.29
C SER A 966 19.75 11.46 7.39
N ALA A 967 18.78 10.57 7.15
CA ALA A 967 17.78 10.15 8.15
C ALA A 967 18.24 8.96 9.01
N ALA A 968 19.37 8.34 8.69
CA ALA A 968 19.91 7.21 9.44
C ALA A 968 20.44 7.65 10.81
N ASN A 969 20.49 6.70 11.75
CA ASN A 969 21.24 6.87 12.99
C ASN A 969 22.69 7.25 12.66
N SER A 970 23.21 8.29 13.31
CA SER A 970 24.57 8.82 13.07
C SER A 970 25.68 7.80 13.31
N ASP A 971 25.39 6.77 14.09
CA ASP A 971 26.32 5.70 14.42
C ASP A 971 26.35 4.60 13.35
N PHE A 972 25.42 4.59 12.38
CA PHE A 972 25.45 3.61 11.30
C PHE A 972 26.57 3.95 10.32
N LEU A 973 27.35 2.95 9.91
CA LEU A 973 28.48 3.13 9.01
C LEU A 973 28.25 2.44 7.67
N LEU A 974 28.63 3.13 6.59
CA LEU A 974 28.72 2.58 5.25
C LEU A 974 30.19 2.36 4.88
N CYS A 975 30.52 1.12 4.53
CA CYS A 975 31.81 0.72 3.99
C CYS A 975 31.64 0.49 2.49
N VAL A 976 32.16 1.38 1.65
CA VAL A 976 31.89 1.39 0.20
C VAL A 976 33.18 1.17 -0.59
N ALA A 977 33.10 0.35 -1.65
CA ALA A 977 34.15 0.21 -2.65
C ALA A 977 33.80 1.07 -3.87
N LEU A 978 34.55 2.14 -4.12
CA LEU A 978 34.32 3.07 -5.24
C LEU A 978 35.37 2.88 -6.32
N ASP A 979 34.99 2.88 -7.59
CA ASP A 979 35.94 2.89 -8.71
C ASP A 979 36.57 4.28 -8.94
N ALA A 980 37.33 4.42 -10.04
CA ALA A 980 38.00 5.67 -10.42
C ALA A 980 37.02 6.82 -10.72
N ASP A 981 35.81 6.50 -11.20
CA ASP A 981 34.75 7.45 -11.55
C ASP A 981 33.82 7.76 -10.36
N GLY A 982 34.06 7.12 -9.21
CA GLY A 982 33.26 7.27 -7.99
C GLY A 982 31.97 6.45 -8.00
N VAL A 983 31.87 5.43 -8.85
CA VAL A 983 30.74 4.49 -8.89
C VAL A 983 30.98 3.36 -7.88
N PRO A 984 30.00 3.00 -7.04
CA PRO A 984 30.14 1.90 -6.09
C PRO A 984 30.09 0.53 -6.77
N GLY A 985 31.08 -0.32 -6.49
CA GLY A 985 31.08 -1.74 -6.90
C GLY A 985 30.49 -2.68 -5.83
N GLY A 986 30.31 -2.19 -4.60
CA GLY A 986 29.69 -2.92 -3.50
C GLY A 986 29.83 -2.19 -2.17
N PHE A 987 29.05 -2.60 -1.17
CA PHE A 987 29.06 -2.00 0.15
C PHE A 987 28.72 -2.96 1.29
N LEU A 988 29.12 -2.56 2.49
CA LEU A 988 28.63 -3.09 3.76
C LEU A 988 27.93 -1.97 4.53
N ARG A 989 26.82 -2.31 5.19
CA ARG A 989 26.21 -1.46 6.22
C ARG A 989 26.51 -2.08 7.57
N LEU A 990 27.03 -1.29 8.49
CA LEU A 990 27.38 -1.71 9.85
C LEU A 990 26.54 -0.95 10.86
N VAL A 991 26.01 -1.66 11.85
CA VAL A 991 25.25 -1.07 12.96
C VAL A 991 25.98 -1.31 14.28
N PRO A 992 25.92 -0.36 15.23
CA PRO A 992 26.71 -0.43 16.45
C PRO A 992 26.21 -1.49 17.44
N ALA A 993 27.15 -2.05 18.19
CA ALA A 993 26.92 -2.79 19.43
C ALA A 993 27.47 -1.96 20.59
N TYR A 994 26.58 -1.43 21.42
CA TYR A 994 26.86 -0.40 22.41
C TYR A 994 27.32 -1.02 23.73
N GLY A 995 28.61 -0.93 24.04
CA GLY A 995 29.17 -1.43 25.30
C GLY A 995 28.60 -0.69 26.51
N GLY A 996 28.29 -1.41 27.59
CA GLY A 996 27.65 -0.85 28.79
C GLY A 996 28.58 0.01 29.67
N PRO A 997 28.02 0.87 30.56
CA PRO A 997 28.79 1.78 31.42
C PRO A 997 29.68 1.11 32.48
N ALA A 998 29.48 -0.18 32.77
CA ALA A 998 30.12 -0.85 33.89
C ALA A 998 31.50 -1.46 33.59
N THR A 999 31.91 -1.63 32.33
CA THR A 999 33.14 -2.38 31.99
C THR A 999 34.18 -1.63 31.16
N GLY A 1000 33.93 -0.39 30.74
CA GLY A 1000 34.97 0.50 30.16
C GLY A 1000 35.72 -0.03 28.92
N THR A 1001 35.29 -1.15 28.35
CA THR A 1001 35.83 -1.89 27.20
C THR A 1001 34.68 -2.78 26.70
N THR A 1002 34.18 -2.78 25.46
CA THR A 1002 34.66 -2.17 24.23
C THR A 1002 33.54 -2.09 23.19
N PHE A 1003 33.56 -1.02 22.40
CA PHE A 1003 32.67 -0.70 21.28
C PHE A 1003 32.88 -1.65 20.08
N GLY A 1004 31.80 -2.11 19.47
CA GLY A 1004 31.82 -3.03 18.31
C GLY A 1004 30.77 -2.67 17.26
N TYR A 1005 30.87 -3.28 16.08
CA TYR A 1005 29.88 -3.17 15.01
C TYR A 1005 29.42 -4.56 14.56
N THR A 1006 28.18 -4.67 14.12
CA THR A 1006 27.65 -5.86 13.45
C THR A 1006 27.27 -5.53 12.01
N LEU A 1007 27.52 -6.48 11.12
CA LEU A 1007 27.17 -6.39 9.72
C LEU A 1007 25.67 -6.55 9.55
N ASP A 1008 25.05 -5.54 8.93
CA ASP A 1008 23.62 -5.44 8.66
C ASP A 1008 23.30 -5.83 7.21
N LEU A 1009 23.93 -5.13 6.26
CA LEU A 1009 23.81 -5.39 4.82
C LEU A 1009 25.17 -5.74 4.22
N MET A 1010 25.17 -6.71 3.32
CA MET A 1010 26.33 -7.11 2.54
C MET A 1010 25.89 -7.28 1.10
N ARG A 1011 26.25 -6.33 0.24
CA ARG A 1011 25.79 -6.26 -1.15
C ARG A 1011 26.94 -5.90 -2.07
N HIS A 1012 26.95 -6.48 -3.27
CA HIS A 1012 27.90 -6.12 -4.32
C HIS A 1012 27.21 -6.15 -5.68
N ASP A 1013 27.69 -5.33 -6.62
CA ASP A 1013 27.20 -5.40 -7.99
C ASP A 1013 27.64 -6.75 -8.61
N PRO A 1014 26.76 -7.51 -9.27
CA PRO A 1014 27.14 -8.75 -9.96
C PRO A 1014 28.26 -8.59 -11.01
N GLY A 1015 28.47 -7.37 -11.54
CA GLY A 1015 29.56 -7.02 -12.44
C GLY A 1015 30.88 -6.65 -11.76
N ALA A 1016 30.93 -6.61 -10.42
CA ALA A 1016 32.12 -6.22 -9.67
C ALA A 1016 33.23 -7.30 -9.71
N PRO A 1017 34.51 -6.92 -9.53
CA PRO A 1017 35.61 -7.89 -9.50
C PRO A 1017 35.45 -8.98 -8.43
N ASN A 1018 35.78 -10.22 -8.79
CA ASN A 1018 35.78 -11.35 -7.86
C ASN A 1018 36.63 -11.06 -6.61
N GLY A 1019 36.02 -11.15 -5.43
CA GLY A 1019 36.65 -10.83 -4.14
C GLY A 1019 36.18 -9.51 -3.51
N MET A 1020 35.15 -8.87 -4.07
CA MET A 1020 34.58 -7.60 -3.56
C MET A 1020 34.15 -7.70 -2.09
N THR A 1021 33.45 -8.76 -1.71
CA THR A 1021 33.02 -8.99 -0.32
C THR A 1021 34.21 -9.19 0.61
N GLU A 1022 35.21 -10.00 0.23
CA GLU A 1022 36.44 -10.16 1.02
C GLU A 1022 37.21 -8.84 1.18
N PHE A 1023 37.26 -8.01 0.13
CA PHE A 1023 37.87 -6.69 0.18
C PHE A 1023 37.17 -5.78 1.18
N LEU A 1024 35.84 -5.66 1.08
CA LEU A 1024 35.04 -4.80 1.94
C LEU A 1024 35.15 -5.20 3.42
N ILE A 1025 35.04 -6.49 3.75
CA ILE A 1025 35.13 -6.97 5.13
C ILE A 1025 36.52 -6.73 5.71
N ALA A 1026 37.57 -7.09 4.97
CA ALA A 1026 38.94 -6.92 5.44
C ALA A 1026 39.32 -5.44 5.64
N LYS A 1027 38.92 -4.57 4.71
CA LYS A 1027 39.16 -3.12 4.83
C LYS A 1027 38.34 -2.49 5.96
N SER A 1028 37.11 -2.96 6.17
CA SER A 1028 36.29 -2.52 7.29
C SER A 1028 36.92 -2.88 8.62
N ALA A 1029 37.39 -4.12 8.79
CA ALA A 1029 38.06 -4.55 10.02
C ALA A 1029 39.30 -3.70 10.35
N LEU A 1030 40.12 -3.39 9.33
CA LEU A 1030 41.30 -2.53 9.48
C LEU A 1030 40.92 -1.08 9.83
N ALA A 1031 39.96 -0.49 9.11
CA ALA A 1031 39.52 0.89 9.35
C ALA A 1031 38.81 1.05 10.71
N LEU A 1032 38.10 0.03 11.17
CA LEU A 1032 37.50 -0.02 12.50
C LEU A 1032 38.56 -0.12 13.60
N ALA A 1033 39.64 -0.89 13.39
CA ALA A 1033 40.77 -0.95 14.30
C ALA A 1033 41.44 0.43 14.48
N GLU A 1034 41.62 1.18 13.40
CA GLU A 1034 42.13 2.57 13.44
C GLU A 1034 41.23 3.52 14.23
N ARG A 1035 39.92 3.26 14.28
CA ARG A 1035 38.93 4.00 15.09
C ARG A 1035 38.82 3.49 16.53
N GLY A 1036 39.65 2.55 16.96
CA GLY A 1036 39.62 1.97 18.30
C GLY A 1036 38.45 1.00 18.55
N VAL A 1037 37.75 0.56 17.51
CA VAL A 1037 36.71 -0.47 17.58
C VAL A 1037 37.38 -1.84 17.72
N THR A 1038 36.83 -2.72 18.55
CA THR A 1038 37.47 -4.04 18.79
C THR A 1038 36.76 -5.23 18.20
N ARG A 1039 35.46 -5.15 17.96
CA ARG A 1039 34.66 -6.28 17.48
C ARG A 1039 33.91 -5.91 16.21
N LEU A 1040 34.03 -6.73 15.18
CA LEU A 1040 33.18 -6.70 13.98
C LEU A 1040 32.49 -8.06 13.82
N SER A 1041 31.19 -8.12 14.09
CA SER A 1041 30.38 -9.31 13.79
C SER A 1041 30.04 -9.36 12.31
N MET A 1042 30.26 -10.53 11.68
CA MET A 1042 30.02 -10.73 10.24
C MET A 1042 28.63 -11.29 9.95
N ASN A 1043 28.33 -12.49 10.42
CA ASN A 1043 27.02 -13.13 10.25
C ASN A 1043 26.92 -14.37 11.14
N PHE A 1044 25.69 -14.87 11.26
CA PHE A 1044 25.37 -16.09 11.97
C PHE A 1044 25.53 -17.33 11.07
N ALA A 1045 26.40 -18.25 11.46
CA ALA A 1045 26.57 -19.54 10.81
C ALA A 1045 25.76 -20.61 11.54
N MET A 1046 24.56 -20.92 11.03
CA MET A 1046 23.69 -21.96 11.57
C MET A 1046 24.42 -23.31 11.59
N TRP A 1047 24.35 -24.05 12.70
CA TRP A 1047 24.92 -25.39 12.86
C TRP A 1047 26.46 -25.55 12.64
N GLY A 1048 27.26 -24.48 12.68
CA GLY A 1048 28.72 -24.51 12.45
C GLY A 1048 29.46 -25.63 13.19
N ARG A 1049 29.23 -25.80 14.50
CA ARG A 1049 29.85 -26.85 15.32
C ARG A 1049 29.51 -28.26 14.87
N LEU A 1050 28.32 -28.53 14.30
CA LEU A 1050 27.94 -29.90 13.86
C LEU A 1050 28.84 -30.44 12.73
N PHE A 1051 29.65 -29.57 12.12
CA PHE A 1051 30.61 -29.89 11.05
C PHE A 1051 32.08 -29.78 11.48
N ALA A 1052 32.38 -29.31 12.70
CA ALA A 1052 33.74 -29.29 13.26
C ALA A 1052 34.17 -30.71 13.67
N GLU A 1053 35.42 -31.10 13.40
CA GLU A 1053 35.93 -32.47 13.62
C GLU A 1053 36.37 -32.73 15.07
N ASP A 1054 36.34 -31.70 15.91
CA ASP A 1054 37.08 -31.57 17.16
C ASP A 1054 36.21 -31.40 18.42
N VAL A 1055 34.87 -31.57 18.33
CA VAL A 1055 33.94 -31.46 19.47
C VAL A 1055 33.29 -32.82 19.82
N PRO A 1056 33.32 -33.28 21.09
CA PRO A 1056 32.68 -34.54 21.50
C PRO A 1056 31.14 -34.40 21.58
N PHE A 1057 30.42 -35.03 20.67
CA PHE A 1057 28.94 -35.04 20.65
C PHE A 1057 28.31 -36.18 21.47
N THR A 1058 27.17 -35.87 22.13
CA THR A 1058 26.27 -36.87 22.74
C THR A 1058 25.54 -37.74 21.70
N ALA A 1059 25.00 -38.89 22.10
CA ALA A 1059 24.38 -39.85 21.16
C ALA A 1059 23.19 -39.28 20.38
N THR A 1060 22.39 -38.41 21.00
CA THR A 1060 21.26 -37.70 20.36
C THR A 1060 21.73 -36.64 19.35
N GLN A 1061 22.85 -35.97 19.62
CA GLN A 1061 23.46 -34.99 18.70
C GLN A 1061 24.07 -35.66 17.46
N LYS A 1062 24.58 -36.90 17.57
CA LYS A 1062 25.03 -37.70 16.41
C LYS A 1062 23.89 -38.07 15.47
N LEU A 1063 22.70 -38.31 16.00
CA LEU A 1063 21.50 -38.58 15.21
C LEU A 1063 21.00 -37.32 14.48
N ALA A 1064 21.01 -36.17 15.16
CA ALA A 1064 20.71 -34.87 14.57
C ALA A 1064 21.67 -34.50 13.43
N ARG A 1065 22.98 -34.73 13.60
CA ARG A 1065 24.00 -34.58 12.53
C ARG A 1065 23.67 -35.40 11.28
N ARG A 1066 23.15 -36.63 11.46
CA ARG A 1066 22.78 -37.51 10.35
C ARG A 1066 21.53 -37.03 9.61
N ALA A 1067 20.56 -36.47 10.32
CA ALA A 1067 19.35 -35.89 9.74
C ALA A 1067 19.65 -34.57 8.99
N VAL A 1068 20.50 -33.71 9.54
CA VAL A 1068 20.93 -32.44 8.91
C VAL A 1068 21.78 -32.70 7.65
N GLY A 1069 22.59 -33.76 7.63
CA GLY A 1069 23.36 -34.14 6.44
C GLY A 1069 22.50 -34.51 5.22
N VAL A 1070 21.26 -34.96 5.42
CA VAL A 1070 20.30 -35.27 4.33
C VAL A 1070 19.69 -34.00 3.74
N LEU A 1071 19.62 -32.90 4.50
CA LEU A 1071 19.09 -31.59 4.08
C LEU A 1071 20.14 -30.66 3.44
N ASN A 1072 21.39 -31.12 3.34
CA ASN A 1072 22.53 -30.33 2.86
C ASN A 1072 22.39 -29.73 1.43
N PRO A 1073 21.65 -30.30 0.47
CA PRO A 1073 21.44 -29.67 -0.83
C PRO A 1073 20.62 -28.35 -0.76
N PHE A 1074 19.83 -28.16 0.30
CA PHE A 1074 18.87 -27.05 0.39
C PHE A 1074 19.40 -25.82 1.14
N PHE A 1075 20.50 -25.92 1.92
CA PHE A 1075 20.86 -24.88 2.89
C PHE A 1075 22.29 -24.30 2.84
N GLN A 1076 23.19 -24.71 1.93
CA GLN A 1076 24.55 -24.12 1.74
C GLN A 1076 25.32 -23.78 3.05
N VAL A 1077 25.12 -24.53 4.12
CA VAL A 1077 25.58 -24.18 5.48
C VAL A 1077 27.11 -24.20 5.59
N ARG A 1078 27.75 -25.15 4.90
CA ARG A 1078 29.21 -25.34 4.92
C ARG A 1078 29.97 -24.20 4.24
N SER A 1079 29.44 -23.64 3.15
CA SER A 1079 30.11 -22.58 2.39
C SER A 1079 30.20 -21.25 3.14
N LEU A 1080 29.22 -20.94 4.00
CA LEU A 1080 29.23 -19.71 4.80
C LEU A 1080 30.24 -19.79 5.95
N HIS A 1081 30.28 -20.92 6.66
CA HIS A 1081 31.28 -21.17 7.69
C HIS A 1081 32.71 -21.13 7.12
N ASP A 1082 32.94 -21.84 6.00
CA ASP A 1082 34.24 -21.86 5.31
C ASP A 1082 34.64 -20.48 4.79
N PHE A 1083 33.67 -19.65 4.39
CA PHE A 1083 33.91 -18.25 4.00
C PHE A 1083 34.36 -17.40 5.19
N ASN A 1084 33.65 -17.45 6.32
CA ASN A 1084 33.98 -16.68 7.51
C ASN A 1084 35.33 -17.08 8.13
N ALA A 1085 35.65 -18.38 8.12
CA ALA A 1085 36.92 -18.89 8.63
C ALA A 1085 38.15 -18.23 7.97
N LYS A 1086 38.01 -17.73 6.73
CA LYS A 1086 39.05 -16.99 6.00
C LYS A 1086 39.48 -15.69 6.69
N PHE A 1087 38.71 -15.16 7.64
CA PHE A 1087 39.03 -13.93 8.38
C PHE A 1087 39.58 -14.17 9.80
N GLY A 1088 39.54 -15.43 10.28
CA GLY A 1088 39.99 -15.78 11.64
C GLY A 1088 39.10 -15.28 12.75
N PRO A 1089 37.76 -15.40 12.64
CA PRO A 1089 36.86 -14.91 13.66
C PRO A 1089 36.95 -15.75 14.94
N GLN A 1090 36.61 -15.13 16.06
CA GLN A 1090 36.15 -15.83 17.26
C GLN A 1090 34.71 -16.29 17.04
N TRP A 1091 34.39 -17.52 17.45
CA TRP A 1091 33.08 -18.12 17.26
C TRP A 1091 32.26 -18.09 18.56
N LEU A 1092 31.19 -17.29 18.58
CA LEU A 1092 30.31 -17.15 19.74
C LEU A 1092 29.05 -18.02 19.58
N PRO A 1093 28.80 -19.02 20.45
CA PRO A 1093 27.66 -19.92 20.31
C PRO A 1093 26.33 -19.26 20.65
N ARG A 1094 25.33 -19.46 19.78
CA ARG A 1094 23.94 -19.08 20.01
C ARG A 1094 23.04 -20.31 20.11
N VAL A 1095 22.03 -20.23 20.97
CA VAL A 1095 21.13 -21.34 21.28
C VAL A 1095 19.67 -20.94 21.13
N LEU A 1096 18.84 -21.94 20.89
CA LEU A 1096 17.39 -21.88 21.03
C LEU A 1096 17.03 -22.28 22.47
N ALA A 1097 16.49 -21.35 23.26
CA ALA A 1097 16.05 -21.62 24.63
C ALA A 1097 14.55 -21.96 24.67
N TYR A 1098 14.21 -23.12 25.25
CA TYR A 1098 12.83 -23.64 25.34
C TYR A 1098 12.55 -24.26 26.71
N ARG A 1099 11.26 -24.33 27.13
CA ARG A 1099 10.89 -24.82 28.47
C ARG A 1099 10.57 -26.30 28.55
N SER A 1100 10.05 -26.90 27.48
CA SER A 1100 9.68 -28.33 27.43
C SER A 1100 10.24 -29.00 26.19
N PRO A 1101 10.83 -30.22 26.29
CA PRO A 1101 11.28 -30.98 25.12
C PRO A 1101 10.19 -31.21 24.07
N ALA A 1102 8.92 -31.26 24.49
CA ALA A 1102 7.78 -31.40 23.57
C ALA A 1102 7.55 -30.15 22.70
N ASP A 1103 8.03 -28.97 23.12
CA ASP A 1103 7.87 -27.72 22.37
C ASP A 1103 8.94 -27.55 21.29
N LEU A 1104 10.10 -28.22 21.44
CA LEU A 1104 11.26 -28.03 20.57
C LEU A 1104 10.97 -28.22 19.05
N PRO A 1105 10.26 -29.27 18.60
CA PRO A 1105 9.97 -29.44 17.17
C PRO A 1105 9.11 -28.30 16.61
N ARG A 1106 8.15 -27.82 17.40
CA ARG A 1106 7.23 -26.77 16.98
C ARG A 1106 7.88 -25.40 17.01
N VAL A 1107 8.68 -25.11 18.03
CA VAL A 1107 9.51 -23.88 18.08
C VAL A 1107 10.51 -23.86 16.92
N GLY A 1108 11.14 -24.99 16.61
CA GLY A 1108 12.04 -25.10 15.45
C GLY A 1108 11.34 -24.87 14.10
N LEU A 1109 10.14 -25.40 13.92
CA LEU A 1109 9.33 -25.17 12.72
C LEU A 1109 8.89 -23.70 12.60
N LEU A 1110 8.45 -23.10 13.71
CA LEU A 1110 8.05 -21.68 13.75
C LEU A 1110 9.24 -20.75 13.51
N TYR A 1111 10.42 -21.10 14.05
CA TYR A 1111 11.68 -20.41 13.76
C TYR A 1111 12.01 -20.51 12.27
N ALA A 1112 12.03 -21.72 11.69
CA ALA A 1112 12.29 -21.91 10.26
C ALA A 1112 11.28 -21.19 9.36
N GLY A 1113 10.02 -21.10 9.80
CA GLY A 1113 8.97 -20.34 9.13
C GLY A 1113 9.18 -18.83 9.20
N ALA A 1114 9.44 -18.28 10.39
CA ALA A 1114 9.71 -16.85 10.62
C ALA A 1114 10.96 -16.37 9.86
N GLU A 1115 11.96 -17.23 9.74
CA GLU A 1115 13.22 -16.96 9.04
C GLU A 1115 13.11 -17.11 7.51
N GLY A 1116 11.97 -17.59 7.00
CA GLY A 1116 11.73 -17.79 5.56
C GLY A 1116 12.39 -19.04 4.97
N PHE A 1117 12.90 -19.96 5.81
CA PHE A 1117 13.49 -21.24 5.38
C PHE A 1117 12.46 -22.25 4.85
N LEU A 1118 11.17 -22.01 5.07
CA LEU A 1118 10.04 -22.86 4.66
C LEU A 1118 9.10 -22.16 3.66
N ALA A 1119 9.64 -21.52 2.63
CA ALA A 1119 8.85 -20.95 1.54
C ALA A 1119 8.45 -22.04 0.52
N VAL A 1120 7.37 -22.76 0.80
CA VAL A 1120 6.77 -23.73 -0.14
C VAL A 1120 5.59 -23.08 -0.87
N PRO A 1121 5.60 -22.99 -2.22
CA PRO A 1121 4.50 -22.41 -2.99
C PRO A 1121 3.15 -23.08 -2.69
N GLY A 1122 2.11 -22.29 -2.48
CA GLY A 1122 0.72 -22.75 -2.28
C GLY A 1122 0.40 -23.39 -0.91
N LEU A 1123 1.40 -23.92 -0.19
CA LEU A 1123 1.21 -24.58 1.12
C LEU A 1123 1.83 -23.80 2.29
N GLY A 1124 2.76 -22.88 2.04
CA GLY A 1124 3.45 -22.09 3.06
C GLY A 1124 2.54 -21.37 4.08
N PRO A 1125 1.46 -20.68 3.65
CA PRO A 1125 0.53 -19.99 4.56
C PRO A 1125 -0.27 -20.92 5.48
N MET A 1126 -0.36 -22.21 5.15
CA MET A 1126 -1.05 -23.21 5.98
C MET A 1126 -0.19 -23.74 7.14
N PHE A 1127 1.14 -23.73 7.00
CA PHE A 1127 2.06 -24.31 7.99
C PHE A 1127 2.75 -23.27 8.88
N VAL A 1128 2.91 -22.03 8.40
CA VAL A 1128 3.54 -20.93 9.15
C VAL A 1128 2.50 -19.81 9.27
N PRO A 1129 1.89 -19.61 10.45
CA PRO A 1129 1.00 -18.49 10.69
C PRO A 1129 1.74 -17.17 10.42
N ALA A 1130 1.05 -16.16 9.89
CA ALA A 1130 1.63 -14.81 9.81
C ALA A 1130 2.04 -14.35 11.23
N ALA A 1131 3.26 -13.82 11.36
CA ALA A 1131 3.73 -13.24 12.60
C ALA A 1131 2.82 -12.09 13.02
N VAL A 1132 2.47 -12.04 14.31
CA VAL A 1132 1.65 -10.98 14.88
C VAL A 1132 2.48 -10.31 15.96
N GLY A 1133 3.03 -9.15 15.63
CA GLY A 1133 3.94 -8.37 16.46
C GLY A 1133 4.84 -7.59 15.53
N GLY A 1134 5.10 -6.33 15.83
CA GLY A 1134 5.78 -5.41 14.91
C GLY A 1134 4.93 -4.23 14.47
N ALA A 1135 5.30 -3.04 14.95
CA ALA A 1135 4.99 -1.76 14.30
C ALA A 1135 6.29 -1.30 13.61
N PRO A 1136 6.27 -0.53 12.52
CA PRO A 1136 7.50 0.05 11.97
C PRO A 1136 8.20 0.96 13.00
N SER A 1137 9.54 0.95 13.01
CA SER A 1137 10.38 1.84 13.84
C SER A 1137 10.09 3.34 13.55
N PRO A 1138 10.05 4.24 14.56
CA PRO A 1138 9.86 5.68 14.39
C PRO A 1138 11.13 6.41 13.97
N SER A 1139 12.26 5.73 13.79
CA SER A 1139 13.31 6.21 12.88
C SER A 1139 12.76 6.38 11.44
N GLY A 1140 11.59 5.78 11.17
CA GLY A 1140 10.73 6.07 10.03
C GLY A 1140 9.68 7.18 10.22
N GLU A 1141 9.51 7.81 11.40
CA GLU A 1141 8.54 8.92 11.64
C GLU A 1141 8.71 9.77 12.97
N PRO A 1142 8.78 11.15 13.00
CA PRO A 1142 8.05 11.98 14.01
C PRO A 1142 7.39 13.31 13.49
N SER A 1143 6.10 13.65 13.67
CA SER A 1143 5.42 14.23 14.87
C SER A 1143 3.93 14.55 14.49
N GLY A 1144 2.88 13.99 15.13
CA GLY A 1144 2.02 14.59 16.20
C GLY A 1144 0.90 15.49 15.61
N GLU A 1145 -0.42 15.32 15.79
CA GLU A 1145 -1.27 15.06 16.97
C GLU A 1145 -2.60 14.35 16.62
N ALA A 1146 -3.17 13.63 17.59
CA ALA A 1146 -4.49 12.98 17.52
C ALA A 1146 -5.65 13.94 17.90
N PRO A 1147 -6.84 13.82 17.28
CA PRO A 1147 -8.01 14.60 17.67
C PRO A 1147 -8.64 14.03 18.94
N THR A 1148 -8.86 14.90 19.92
CA THR A 1148 -9.69 14.63 21.10
C THR A 1148 -11.16 14.58 20.68
N ALA A 1149 -11.78 13.41 20.80
CA ALA A 1149 -13.23 13.28 20.88
C ALA A 1149 -13.67 13.61 22.30
N THR A 1150 -14.29 14.78 22.49
CA THR A 1150 -15.23 15.00 23.60
C THR A 1150 -16.64 14.93 23.05
N ALA A 1151 -17.46 14.12 23.71
CA ALA A 1151 -18.87 13.96 23.43
C ALA A 1151 -19.65 15.24 23.77
N ALA A 1152 -20.41 15.72 22.79
CA ALA A 1152 -21.75 16.27 22.94
C ALA A 1152 -22.55 15.84 21.70
#